data_AF-A0A2I0FFP5-F1
#
_entry.id   AF-A0A2I0FFP5-F1
#
_cell.length_a   1.000
_cell.length_b   1.000
_cell.length_c   1.000
_cell.angle_alpha   90.00
_cell.angle_beta   90.00
_cell.angle_gamma   90.00
#
_symmetry.space_group_name_H-M   'P 1'
#
loop_
_entity.id
_entity.type
_entity.pdbx_description
1 polymer ?
#
loop_
_entity_poly.entity_id
_entity_poly.type
_entity_poly.pdbx_seq_one_letter_code
_entity_poly.pdbx_strand_id
1 'polypeptide(L)'
;MKGNKMFKASIAAAMTVSMVGLQAPLAAEAAEGDFDLTIMHTNDTHANLENAPKRATLVKQLRAANPNSLLLDAGDVFSGSLYFNLFEGMADLELMNYMGYDAMTFGNHEFDLGSSEFGHQSLADFVTNAEFPFVSSNVDFSGDTLFDGLQNNVYTADFGNGEIYDGIIKTINGEKVGIFGLTTEETAQISSPDAIEFTNYLAAAEEAVAAFEAEGVNKIIALTHIGYNDSVQFDNDRLLAEGVAGIDVIVGGHTHTALTEGQVINNNGEPVVIVQTGQYNSNLGQLDVTFNAEGVITSTVGETHPVTLHKVSDAAVDTEAAALLAPYKADVDEVKNESAGAYTEVFLNGGRNEGGVRTSETNLGNVITDGMLNAAKQIDPDTVIALQNGGGIRSSIDVGEITIGEVLTVMPFGNSLAIMDLTGAELKTALEHSVKEFPKESGGFLHVAGMEFSFDPSQPVGSRVTSANLISEDGVRTKIENTTRYKVATNTFTAAGGDGYKVFADVYADGRVSEPGTIDYEMFIDYISELEVISPMLENRINPTIPFKDINMKDWEYPYVKDLYYRGIMNGTELDTFSPDQNLTRWQAVTILTRIPGLIDEEMVIEDSPFTDISHLPQVRQDEIHAAYAAGLIQGASATKFNPNANISRKHFALLINRVFENINGDFEYDENAPYKDTAKLTAEEQEAVTMLYYHSIATGYNGNFMPSKNATRAEAAKMFSLFMPYTAQ
;
A
#
# COMPACT_ATOMS: atom_id res chain seq x y z
N MET A 1 74.79 -39.29 34.69
CA MET A 1 74.70 -40.06 35.94
C MET A 1 73.27 -40.02 36.45
N LYS A 2 72.82 -41.15 37.01
CA LYS A 2 71.52 -41.40 37.64
C LYS A 2 71.16 -40.34 38.70
N GLY A 3 69.87 -40.09 38.92
CA GLY A 3 69.41 -39.54 40.21
C GLY A 3 68.02 -38.88 40.23
N ASN A 4 66.97 -39.69 40.42
CA ASN A 4 65.66 -39.38 41.02
C ASN A 4 65.77 -38.47 42.28
N LYS A 5 64.77 -37.77 42.84
CA LYS A 5 63.31 -37.54 42.66
C LYS A 5 62.99 -36.46 43.71
N MET A 6 62.00 -35.58 43.49
CA MET A 6 60.90 -35.39 44.45
C MET A 6 59.79 -34.48 43.88
N PHE A 7 58.56 -34.94 44.13
CA PHE A 7 57.27 -34.37 43.77
C PHE A 7 56.94 -33.09 44.55
N LYS A 8 56.21 -32.16 43.91
CA LYS A 8 55.04 -31.49 44.52
C LYS A 8 53.95 -31.32 43.45
N ALA A 9 52.77 -31.81 43.79
CA ALA A 9 51.55 -31.74 43.01
C ALA A 9 50.79 -30.42 43.26
N SER A 10 50.03 -29.96 42.28
CA SER A 10 48.85 -29.10 42.47
C SER A 10 47.96 -29.16 41.22
N ILE A 11 46.93 -30.02 41.31
CA ILE A 11 45.52 -29.86 40.90
C ILE A 11 45.25 -29.23 39.51
N ALA A 12 44.90 -30.09 38.56
CA ALA A 12 44.15 -29.73 37.35
C ALA A 12 42.66 -30.00 37.59
N ALA A 13 41.81 -28.99 37.40
CA ALA A 13 40.36 -29.14 37.32
C ALA A 13 40.00 -29.74 35.96
N ALA A 14 39.27 -30.85 35.98
CA ALA A 14 38.76 -31.53 34.80
C ALA A 14 37.59 -30.73 34.20
N MET A 15 37.72 -30.32 32.94
CA MET A 15 36.56 -29.97 32.11
C MET A 15 35.90 -31.27 31.63
N THR A 16 34.74 -31.58 32.17
CA THR A 16 33.78 -32.51 31.57
C THR A 16 33.24 -31.90 30.29
N VAL A 17 33.65 -32.46 29.14
CA VAL A 17 32.97 -32.25 27.85
C VAL A 17 31.68 -33.05 27.89
N SER A 18 30.57 -32.38 28.15
CA SER A 18 29.24 -32.93 27.89
C SER A 18 29.02 -32.89 26.38
N MET A 19 29.20 -34.03 25.71
CA MET A 19 28.62 -34.24 24.37
C MET A 19 27.10 -34.29 24.54
N VAL A 20 26.43 -33.15 24.34
CA VAL A 20 25.01 -33.15 24.00
C VAL A 20 24.95 -33.53 22.54
N GLY A 21 24.65 -34.80 22.26
CA GLY A 21 24.29 -35.20 20.91
C GLY A 21 23.01 -34.48 20.52
N LEU A 22 23.06 -33.66 19.48
CA LEU A 22 21.86 -33.27 18.74
C LEU A 22 21.26 -34.56 18.16
N GLN A 23 20.30 -35.15 18.86
CA GLN A 23 19.31 -35.98 18.20
C GLN A 23 18.44 -35.00 17.40
N ALA A 24 18.45 -35.13 16.08
CA ALA A 24 17.37 -34.59 15.27
C ALA A 24 16.04 -35.07 15.88
N PRO A 25 14.98 -34.25 15.91
CA PRO A 25 13.67 -34.76 16.26
C PRO A 25 13.41 -35.96 15.35
N LEU A 26 13.18 -37.13 15.96
CA LEU A 26 12.60 -38.25 15.23
C LEU A 26 11.26 -37.74 14.71
N ALA A 27 11.17 -37.45 13.41
CA ALA A 27 9.89 -37.47 12.73
C ALA A 27 9.28 -38.83 13.07
N ALA A 28 8.12 -38.83 13.71
CA ALA A 28 7.39 -40.05 13.96
C ALA A 28 7.20 -40.72 12.59
N GLU A 29 7.69 -41.95 12.45
CA GLU A 29 7.41 -42.76 11.27
C GLU A 29 5.88 -42.91 11.21
N ALA A 30 5.27 -42.44 10.13
CA ALA A 30 3.83 -42.53 9.91
C ALA A 30 3.36 -43.96 10.18
N ALA A 31 2.25 -44.10 10.92
CA ALA A 31 1.73 -45.43 11.24
C ALA A 31 1.23 -46.12 9.96
N GLU A 32 1.24 -47.45 9.96
CA GLU A 32 0.68 -48.22 8.85
C GLU A 32 -0.83 -47.90 8.71
N GLY A 33 -1.20 -47.16 7.66
CA GLY A 33 -2.57 -46.70 7.41
C GLY A 33 -2.76 -45.18 7.38
N ASP A 34 -1.72 -44.41 7.73
CA ASP A 34 -1.77 -42.94 7.63
C ASP A 34 -1.66 -42.47 6.17
N PHE A 35 -2.31 -41.34 5.86
CA PHE A 35 -2.34 -40.72 4.53
C PHE A 35 -1.78 -39.29 4.60
N ASP A 36 -0.64 -39.08 3.94
CA ASP A 36 0.00 -37.78 3.80
C ASP A 36 -0.50 -37.05 2.55
N LEU A 37 -0.90 -35.79 2.73
CA LEU A 37 -1.35 -34.89 1.67
C LEU A 37 -0.68 -33.52 1.83
N THR A 38 -0.10 -33.02 0.74
CA THR A 38 0.36 -31.63 0.65
C THR A 38 -0.67 -30.79 -0.09
N ILE A 39 -1.16 -29.73 0.53
CA ILE A 39 -2.04 -28.76 -0.09
C ILE A 39 -1.22 -27.50 -0.36
N MET A 40 -0.92 -27.26 -1.62
CA MET A 40 -0.45 -25.97 -2.10
C MET A 40 -1.67 -25.08 -2.35
N HIS A 41 -1.59 -23.81 -1.98
CA HIS A 41 -2.73 -22.92 -2.19
C HIS A 41 -2.34 -21.47 -2.45
N THR A 42 -3.24 -20.78 -3.15
CA THR A 42 -3.24 -19.32 -3.38
C THR A 42 -4.62 -18.75 -3.10
N ASN A 43 -4.68 -17.45 -2.85
CA ASN A 43 -5.89 -16.66 -2.66
C ASN A 43 -5.58 -15.20 -3.01
N ASP A 44 -6.57 -14.43 -3.44
CA ASP A 44 -6.50 -12.97 -3.59
C ASP A 44 -5.30 -12.53 -4.45
N THR A 45 -5.13 -13.19 -5.59
CA THR A 45 -4.00 -12.91 -6.49
C THR A 45 -4.21 -11.63 -7.28
N HIS A 46 -5.46 -11.21 -7.49
CA HIS A 46 -5.86 -9.92 -8.07
C HIS A 46 -5.01 -9.53 -9.29
N ALA A 47 -4.93 -10.42 -10.28
CA ALA A 47 -4.19 -10.22 -11.52
C ALA A 47 -2.70 -9.82 -11.36
N ASN A 48 -2.05 -10.15 -10.24
CA ASN A 48 -0.63 -9.84 -10.00
C ASN A 48 0.28 -10.91 -10.63
N LEU A 49 0.49 -10.78 -11.95
CA LEU A 49 1.16 -11.82 -12.75
C LEU A 49 2.68 -11.70 -12.85
N GLU A 50 3.29 -10.56 -12.52
CA GLU A 50 4.75 -10.35 -12.67
C GLU A 50 5.60 -11.43 -11.98
N ASN A 51 5.13 -11.95 -10.84
CA ASN A 51 5.81 -13.00 -10.09
C ASN A 51 5.22 -14.41 -10.32
N ALA A 52 4.16 -14.57 -11.11
CA ALA A 52 3.55 -15.88 -11.38
C ALA A 52 4.50 -16.90 -12.01
N PRO A 53 5.46 -16.53 -12.89
CA PRO A 53 6.49 -17.46 -13.34
C PRO A 53 7.39 -18.00 -12.23
N LYS A 54 7.62 -17.23 -11.16
CA LYS A 54 8.36 -17.71 -9.98
C LYS A 54 7.50 -18.66 -9.14
N ARG A 55 6.20 -18.38 -9.02
CA ARG A 55 5.23 -19.30 -8.39
C ARG A 55 5.20 -20.64 -9.11
N ALA A 56 5.23 -20.65 -10.45
CA ALA A 56 5.30 -21.88 -11.23
C ALA A 56 6.53 -22.75 -10.87
N THR A 57 7.69 -22.12 -10.62
CA THR A 57 8.88 -22.84 -10.13
C THR A 57 8.63 -23.50 -8.78
N LEU A 58 8.04 -22.77 -7.83
CA LEU A 58 7.72 -23.30 -6.50
C LEU A 58 6.72 -24.47 -6.59
N VAL A 59 5.65 -24.32 -7.37
CA VAL A 59 4.66 -25.40 -7.60
C VAL A 59 5.34 -26.65 -8.14
N LYS A 60 6.20 -26.53 -9.16
CA LYS A 60 6.95 -27.67 -9.72
C LYS A 60 7.85 -28.34 -8.69
N GLN A 61 8.54 -27.55 -7.87
CA GLN A 61 9.42 -28.08 -6.81
C GLN A 61 8.62 -28.84 -5.75
N LEU A 62 7.51 -28.28 -5.29
CA LEU A 62 6.66 -28.88 -4.27
C LEU A 62 5.97 -30.15 -4.77
N ARG A 63 5.43 -30.16 -6.00
CA ARG A 63 4.88 -31.39 -6.59
C ARG A 63 5.93 -32.49 -6.79
N ALA A 64 7.15 -32.12 -7.16
CA ALA A 64 8.23 -33.08 -7.31
C ALA A 64 8.66 -33.68 -5.97
N ALA A 65 8.61 -32.91 -4.89
CA ALA A 65 8.90 -33.37 -3.53
C ALA A 65 7.74 -34.18 -2.93
N ASN A 66 6.50 -33.80 -3.24
CA ASN A 66 5.28 -34.33 -2.64
C ASN A 66 4.31 -34.84 -3.74
N PRO A 67 4.38 -36.12 -4.13
CA PRO A 67 3.55 -36.67 -5.21
C PRO A 67 2.05 -36.67 -4.91
N ASN A 68 1.67 -36.75 -3.63
CA ASN A 68 0.30 -36.65 -3.16
C ASN A 68 0.00 -35.19 -2.83
N SER A 69 -0.09 -34.35 -3.86
CA SER A 69 -0.32 -32.92 -3.67
C SER A 69 -1.49 -32.40 -4.47
N LEU A 70 -2.08 -31.32 -3.94
CA LEU A 70 -3.11 -30.50 -4.57
C LEU A 70 -2.59 -29.08 -4.70
N LEU A 71 -3.01 -28.36 -5.74
CA LEU A 71 -2.88 -26.92 -5.90
C LEU A 71 -4.28 -26.32 -6.01
N LEU A 72 -4.68 -25.55 -5.01
CA LEU A 72 -6.03 -24.98 -4.92
C LEU A 72 -5.97 -23.45 -4.97
N ASP A 73 -6.97 -22.82 -5.59
CA ASP A 73 -7.15 -21.36 -5.55
C ASP A 73 -8.44 -20.99 -4.82
N ALA A 74 -8.32 -20.14 -3.80
CA ALA A 74 -9.44 -19.75 -2.96
C ALA A 74 -10.16 -18.47 -3.45
N GLY A 75 -10.06 -18.11 -4.73
CA GLY A 75 -10.82 -17.01 -5.33
C GLY A 75 -10.10 -15.65 -5.32
N ASP A 76 -10.72 -14.66 -5.96
CA ASP A 76 -10.18 -13.33 -6.25
C ASP A 76 -8.88 -13.39 -7.08
N VAL A 77 -8.99 -14.06 -8.22
CA VAL A 77 -8.03 -13.95 -9.33
C VAL A 77 -8.27 -12.65 -10.09
N PHE A 78 -9.53 -12.26 -10.24
CA PHE A 78 -9.95 -11.08 -11.01
C PHE A 78 -9.63 -9.77 -10.30
N SER A 79 -9.63 -8.70 -11.11
CA SER A 79 -9.42 -7.30 -10.70
C SER A 79 -8.06 -6.98 -10.07
N GLY A 80 -7.68 -5.71 -10.03
CA GLY A 80 -6.50 -5.24 -9.28
C GLY A 80 -5.21 -5.01 -10.06
N SER A 81 -5.18 -5.22 -11.39
CA SER A 81 -4.03 -4.81 -12.21
C SER A 81 -4.39 -4.59 -13.69
N LEU A 82 -3.52 -3.94 -14.45
CA LEU A 82 -3.68 -3.79 -15.91
C LEU A 82 -3.81 -5.13 -16.65
N TYR A 83 -3.31 -6.24 -16.09
CA TYR A 83 -3.52 -7.55 -16.70
C TYR A 83 -5.01 -7.89 -16.74
N PHE A 84 -5.77 -7.54 -15.69
CA PHE A 84 -7.22 -7.71 -15.71
C PHE A 84 -7.90 -6.75 -16.67
N ASN A 85 -7.56 -5.45 -16.63
CA ASN A 85 -8.17 -4.46 -17.52
C ASN A 85 -7.99 -4.78 -19.02
N LEU A 86 -6.87 -5.40 -19.40
CA LEU A 86 -6.58 -5.71 -20.80
C LEU A 86 -7.05 -7.11 -21.23
N PHE A 87 -7.10 -8.07 -20.30
CA PHE A 87 -7.29 -9.49 -20.64
C PHE A 87 -8.41 -10.20 -19.88
N GLU A 88 -9.07 -9.50 -18.96
CA GLU A 88 -10.27 -9.96 -18.25
C GLU A 88 -10.12 -11.38 -17.67
N GLY A 89 -8.95 -11.64 -17.06
CA GLY A 89 -8.60 -12.92 -16.41
C GLY A 89 -7.95 -13.97 -17.31
N MET A 90 -7.92 -13.80 -18.64
CA MET A 90 -7.33 -14.81 -19.54
C MET A 90 -5.81 -14.99 -19.35
N ALA A 91 -5.08 -13.92 -19.03
CA ALA A 91 -3.65 -13.98 -18.74
C ALA A 91 -3.36 -14.82 -17.49
N ASP A 92 -4.20 -14.67 -16.45
CA ASP A 92 -4.14 -15.47 -15.23
C ASP A 92 -4.44 -16.94 -15.52
N LEU A 93 -5.52 -17.19 -16.28
CA LEU A 93 -5.95 -18.53 -16.64
C LEU A 93 -4.88 -19.33 -17.37
N GLU A 94 -4.16 -18.70 -18.31
CA GLU A 94 -3.09 -19.36 -19.06
C GLU A 94 -1.99 -19.88 -18.13
N LEU A 95 -1.61 -19.08 -17.13
CA LEU A 95 -0.63 -19.47 -16.12
C LEU A 95 -1.18 -20.48 -15.11
N MET A 96 -2.47 -20.40 -14.74
CA MET A 96 -3.12 -21.38 -13.88
C MET A 96 -3.23 -22.75 -14.55
N ASN A 97 -3.65 -22.79 -15.82
CA ASN A 97 -3.67 -24.01 -16.64
C ASN A 97 -2.26 -24.60 -16.75
N TYR A 98 -1.25 -23.75 -17.00
CA TYR A 98 0.15 -24.18 -17.04
C TYR A 98 0.63 -24.77 -15.70
N MET A 99 0.25 -24.15 -14.59
CA MET A 99 0.54 -24.65 -13.24
C MET A 99 -0.34 -25.84 -12.86
N GLY A 100 -1.34 -26.21 -13.66
CA GLY A 100 -2.22 -27.36 -13.43
C GLY A 100 -2.93 -27.30 -12.09
N TYR A 101 -3.68 -26.23 -11.82
CA TYR A 101 -4.52 -26.16 -10.62
C TYR A 101 -5.48 -27.36 -10.55
N ASP A 102 -5.82 -27.77 -9.34
CA ASP A 102 -6.65 -28.96 -9.09
C ASP A 102 -8.12 -28.61 -8.87
N ALA A 103 -8.40 -27.41 -8.33
CA ALA A 103 -9.71 -26.79 -8.24
C ALA A 103 -9.57 -25.30 -7.89
N MET A 104 -10.61 -24.52 -8.18
CA MET A 104 -10.77 -23.12 -7.76
C MET A 104 -12.19 -22.89 -7.21
N THR A 105 -12.33 -22.05 -6.19
CA THR A 105 -13.65 -21.46 -5.83
C THR A 105 -13.74 -20.03 -6.34
N PHE A 106 -14.94 -19.45 -6.35
CA PHE A 106 -15.13 -18.04 -6.69
C PHE A 106 -14.93 -17.16 -5.46
N GLY A 107 -14.25 -16.04 -5.64
CA GLY A 107 -14.31 -14.87 -4.78
C GLY A 107 -15.29 -13.84 -5.31
N ASN A 108 -15.38 -12.71 -4.61
CA ASN A 108 -16.33 -11.66 -4.99
C ASN A 108 -15.88 -10.94 -6.27
N HIS A 109 -14.58 -10.77 -6.50
CA HIS A 109 -14.08 -10.02 -7.65
C HIS A 109 -14.26 -10.74 -8.99
N GLU A 110 -14.53 -12.06 -8.98
CA GLU A 110 -14.91 -12.78 -10.19
C GLU A 110 -16.19 -12.22 -10.85
N PHE A 111 -17.05 -11.54 -10.08
CA PHE A 111 -18.33 -11.00 -10.52
C PHE A 111 -18.29 -9.51 -10.90
N ASP A 112 -17.13 -8.84 -10.87
CA ASP A 112 -17.03 -7.38 -11.04
C ASP A 112 -17.55 -6.88 -12.39
N LEU A 113 -17.35 -7.67 -13.44
CA LEU A 113 -17.75 -7.31 -14.81
C LEU A 113 -19.23 -7.55 -15.11
N GLY A 114 -20.03 -8.09 -14.18
CA GLY A 114 -21.45 -8.35 -14.46
C GLY A 114 -22.24 -7.11 -14.86
N SER A 115 -21.91 -5.94 -14.29
CA SER A 115 -22.54 -4.66 -14.68
C SER A 115 -22.03 -4.08 -16.03
N SER A 116 -21.07 -4.73 -16.69
CA SER A 116 -20.51 -4.28 -17.97
C SER A 116 -21.48 -4.47 -19.14
N GLU A 117 -21.18 -3.92 -20.32
CA GLU A 117 -22.02 -4.14 -21.51
C GLU A 117 -22.09 -5.60 -21.95
N PHE A 118 -21.15 -6.43 -21.50
CA PHE A 118 -21.03 -7.84 -21.84
C PHE A 118 -21.48 -8.78 -20.71
N GLY A 119 -21.94 -8.27 -19.57
CA GLY A 119 -22.34 -9.09 -18.44
C GLY A 119 -21.18 -9.97 -17.93
N HIS A 120 -21.49 -11.17 -17.47
CA HIS A 120 -20.51 -12.15 -16.99
C HIS A 120 -19.79 -12.93 -18.12
N GLN A 121 -19.76 -12.44 -19.37
CA GLN A 121 -19.19 -13.20 -20.48
C GLN A 121 -17.72 -13.59 -20.22
N SER A 122 -16.92 -12.68 -19.69
CA SER A 122 -15.50 -12.94 -19.39
C SER A 122 -15.33 -13.97 -18.27
N LEU A 123 -16.22 -13.96 -17.26
CA LEU A 123 -16.24 -14.98 -16.21
C LEU A 123 -16.66 -16.35 -16.78
N ALA A 124 -17.70 -16.40 -17.62
CA ALA A 124 -18.13 -17.64 -18.28
C ALA A 124 -17.03 -18.21 -19.19
N ASP A 125 -16.31 -17.35 -19.91
CA ASP A 125 -15.16 -17.73 -20.72
C ASP A 125 -13.99 -18.21 -19.85
N PHE A 126 -13.75 -17.58 -18.70
CA PHE A 126 -12.71 -17.99 -17.75
C PHE A 126 -12.99 -19.38 -17.20
N VAL A 127 -14.24 -19.64 -16.79
CA VAL A 127 -14.68 -20.98 -16.39
C VAL A 127 -14.49 -21.95 -17.55
N THR A 128 -15.08 -21.68 -18.72
CA THR A 128 -15.08 -22.62 -19.86
C THR A 128 -13.67 -23.01 -20.33
N ASN A 129 -12.70 -22.09 -20.26
CA ASN A 129 -11.33 -22.32 -20.72
C ASN A 129 -10.40 -22.88 -19.63
N ALA A 130 -10.88 -23.07 -18.40
CA ALA A 130 -10.08 -23.65 -17.32
C ALA A 130 -9.81 -25.14 -17.58
N GLU A 131 -8.55 -25.57 -17.38
CA GLU A 131 -8.14 -26.97 -17.40
C GLU A 131 -8.31 -27.64 -16.02
N PHE A 132 -9.20 -27.10 -15.20
CA PHE A 132 -9.57 -27.57 -13.87
C PHE A 132 -11.04 -27.27 -13.57
N PRO A 133 -11.68 -27.96 -12.62
CA PRO A 133 -13.04 -27.68 -12.20
C PRO A 133 -13.12 -26.47 -11.26
N PHE A 134 -14.26 -25.78 -11.29
CA PHE A 134 -14.66 -24.88 -10.22
C PHE A 134 -15.51 -25.62 -9.21
N VAL A 135 -15.35 -25.28 -7.93
CA VAL A 135 -16.20 -25.76 -6.84
C VAL A 135 -16.95 -24.58 -6.23
N SER A 136 -18.25 -24.70 -6.05
CA SER A 136 -19.09 -23.70 -5.36
C SER A 136 -20.41 -24.30 -4.94
N SER A 137 -20.60 -24.52 -3.65
CA SER A 137 -21.82 -25.12 -3.08
C SER A 137 -22.92 -24.11 -2.76
N ASN A 138 -22.62 -22.81 -2.70
CA ASN A 138 -23.56 -21.81 -2.20
C ASN A 138 -23.89 -20.70 -3.21
N VAL A 139 -23.49 -20.82 -4.47
CA VAL A 139 -23.79 -19.86 -5.54
C VAL A 139 -24.71 -20.50 -6.57
N ASP A 140 -25.84 -19.84 -6.88
CA ASP A 140 -26.80 -20.26 -7.91
C ASP A 140 -26.62 -19.39 -9.16
N PHE A 141 -26.04 -19.99 -10.21
CA PHE A 141 -25.81 -19.32 -11.49
C PHE A 141 -27.02 -19.42 -12.44
N SER A 142 -28.10 -20.13 -12.06
CA SER A 142 -29.24 -20.39 -12.96
C SER A 142 -30.03 -19.13 -13.37
N GLY A 143 -29.82 -18.02 -12.68
CA GLY A 143 -30.35 -16.71 -13.04
C GLY A 143 -29.67 -16.08 -14.27
N ASP A 144 -28.47 -16.54 -14.64
CA ASP A 144 -27.69 -16.02 -15.77
C ASP A 144 -27.50 -17.07 -16.87
N THR A 145 -28.09 -16.81 -18.03
CA THR A 145 -28.05 -17.70 -19.19
C THR A 145 -26.65 -17.96 -19.75
N LEU A 146 -25.66 -17.15 -19.40
CA LEU A 146 -24.26 -17.39 -19.77
C LEU A 146 -23.69 -18.66 -19.12
N PHE A 147 -24.27 -19.11 -18.01
CA PHE A 147 -23.89 -20.31 -17.28
C PHE A 147 -24.78 -21.52 -17.58
N ASP A 148 -25.68 -21.43 -18.56
CA ASP A 148 -26.54 -22.53 -18.98
C ASP A 148 -25.70 -23.76 -19.39
N GLY A 149 -25.73 -24.80 -18.56
CA GLY A 149 -24.98 -26.04 -18.78
C GLY A 149 -23.52 -26.01 -18.31
N LEU A 150 -23.06 -24.92 -17.69
CA LEU A 150 -21.76 -24.87 -16.99
C LEU A 150 -21.87 -25.32 -15.53
N GLN A 151 -23.01 -25.05 -14.87
CA GLN A 151 -23.22 -25.43 -13.47
C GLN A 151 -23.85 -26.82 -13.33
N ASN A 152 -23.20 -27.65 -12.53
CA ASN A 152 -23.63 -28.99 -12.14
C ASN A 152 -23.84 -29.06 -10.62
N ASN A 153 -25.10 -29.01 -10.18
CA ASN A 153 -25.45 -29.04 -8.76
C ASN A 153 -25.34 -30.47 -8.17
N VAL A 154 -24.12 -30.99 -8.08
CA VAL A 154 -23.78 -32.33 -7.60
C VAL A 154 -22.43 -32.37 -6.87
N TYR A 155 -22.32 -33.31 -5.94
CA TYR A 155 -21.06 -33.75 -5.34
C TYR A 155 -20.60 -35.04 -6.03
N THR A 156 -19.51 -35.01 -6.80
CA THR A 156 -19.20 -36.11 -7.73
C THR A 156 -17.72 -36.45 -7.87
N ALA A 157 -17.43 -37.73 -8.14
CA ALA A 157 -16.10 -38.17 -8.59
C ALA A 157 -15.93 -38.12 -10.12
N ASP A 158 -17.04 -37.92 -10.86
CA ASP A 158 -17.09 -37.80 -12.32
C ASP A 158 -17.28 -36.32 -12.67
N PHE A 159 -16.17 -35.58 -12.69
CA PHE A 159 -16.12 -34.16 -13.01
C PHE A 159 -15.17 -33.89 -14.19
N GLY A 160 -15.47 -32.84 -14.94
CA GLY A 160 -14.68 -32.33 -16.05
C GLY A 160 -13.93 -31.05 -15.72
N ASN A 161 -13.14 -30.60 -16.68
CA ASN A 161 -12.52 -29.28 -16.65
C ASN A 161 -13.49 -28.24 -17.22
N GLY A 162 -13.38 -27.00 -16.76
CA GLY A 162 -14.13 -25.87 -17.28
C GLY A 162 -15.64 -25.93 -17.02
N GLU A 163 -16.01 -26.55 -15.91
CA GLU A 163 -17.37 -26.66 -15.40
C GLU A 163 -17.40 -26.35 -13.90
N ILE A 164 -18.58 -26.02 -13.39
CA ILE A 164 -18.82 -25.66 -11.99
C ILE A 164 -19.54 -26.83 -11.30
N TYR A 165 -19.07 -27.24 -10.13
CA TYR A 165 -19.66 -28.30 -9.33
C TYR A 165 -19.92 -27.82 -7.90
N ASP A 166 -20.93 -28.35 -7.21
CA ASP A 166 -21.09 -28.06 -5.77
C ASP A 166 -19.86 -28.55 -4.99
N GLY A 167 -19.37 -29.74 -5.36
CA GLY A 167 -18.08 -30.26 -4.92
C GLY A 167 -17.60 -31.46 -5.72
N ILE A 168 -16.31 -31.76 -5.61
CA ILE A 168 -15.65 -32.84 -6.33
C ILE A 168 -15.02 -33.85 -5.36
N ILE A 169 -14.90 -35.10 -5.79
CA ILE A 169 -14.23 -36.18 -5.04
C ILE A 169 -13.01 -36.62 -5.84
N LYS A 170 -11.82 -36.31 -5.33
CA LYS A 170 -10.55 -36.69 -5.96
C LYS A 170 -9.97 -37.93 -5.28
N THR A 171 -9.53 -38.91 -6.07
CA THR A 171 -8.80 -40.07 -5.54
C THR A 171 -7.30 -39.81 -5.61
N ILE A 172 -6.65 -39.73 -4.45
CA ILE A 172 -5.21 -39.44 -4.32
C ILE A 172 -4.57 -40.62 -3.60
N ASN A 173 -3.66 -41.33 -4.27
CA ASN A 173 -3.01 -42.54 -3.75
C ASN A 173 -3.99 -43.59 -3.19
N GLY A 174 -5.19 -43.70 -3.76
CA GLY A 174 -6.23 -44.65 -3.35
C GLY A 174 -7.20 -44.13 -2.27
N GLU A 175 -6.93 -42.98 -1.67
CA GLU A 175 -7.80 -42.32 -0.70
C GLU A 175 -8.73 -41.31 -1.40
N LYS A 176 -9.98 -41.19 -0.94
CA LYS A 176 -10.91 -40.18 -1.44
C LYS A 176 -10.77 -38.89 -0.63
N VAL A 177 -10.64 -37.76 -1.31
CA VAL A 177 -10.65 -36.41 -0.74
C VAL A 177 -11.78 -35.62 -1.38
N GLY A 178 -12.71 -35.12 -0.57
CA GLY A 178 -13.80 -34.24 -0.98
C GLY A 178 -13.35 -32.78 -0.96
N ILE A 179 -13.70 -32.02 -1.97
CA ILE A 179 -13.40 -30.59 -2.08
C ILE A 179 -14.67 -29.87 -2.49
N PHE A 180 -15.15 -28.93 -1.67
CA PHE A 180 -16.30 -28.08 -2.01
C PHE A 180 -15.94 -26.60 -1.85
N GLY A 181 -16.66 -25.75 -2.58
CA GLY A 181 -16.41 -24.32 -2.61
C GLY A 181 -17.43 -23.53 -1.82
N LEU A 182 -17.02 -22.39 -1.26
CA LEU A 182 -17.92 -21.38 -0.70
C LEU A 182 -17.48 -19.99 -1.11
N THR A 183 -18.44 -19.13 -1.41
CA THR A 183 -18.23 -17.71 -1.76
C THR A 183 -19.06 -16.84 -0.82
N THR A 184 -18.52 -15.69 -0.40
CA THR A 184 -19.23 -14.81 0.56
C THR A 184 -20.61 -14.39 0.05
N GLU A 185 -21.61 -14.42 0.95
CA GLU A 185 -22.95 -13.87 0.71
C GLU A 185 -22.89 -12.36 0.44
N GLU A 186 -21.85 -11.67 0.92
CA GLU A 186 -21.66 -10.24 0.72
C GLU A 186 -21.43 -9.87 -0.75
N THR A 187 -21.06 -10.83 -1.61
CA THR A 187 -20.86 -10.63 -3.06
C THR A 187 -22.06 -9.96 -3.73
N ALA A 188 -23.28 -10.24 -3.24
CA ALA A 188 -24.52 -9.58 -3.68
C ALA A 188 -24.53 -8.04 -3.52
N GLN A 189 -23.63 -7.50 -2.70
CA GLN A 189 -23.55 -6.08 -2.35
C GLN A 189 -22.19 -5.45 -2.69
N ILE A 190 -21.11 -6.25 -2.74
CA ILE A 190 -19.74 -5.75 -2.90
C ILE A 190 -19.16 -5.98 -4.31
N SER A 191 -19.93 -6.59 -5.22
CA SER A 191 -19.57 -6.77 -6.62
C SER A 191 -20.80 -6.59 -7.52
N SER A 192 -20.78 -7.12 -8.75
CA SER A 192 -21.85 -6.98 -9.74
C SER A 192 -22.50 -8.31 -10.18
N PRO A 193 -23.03 -9.15 -9.28
CA PRO A 193 -23.50 -10.49 -9.64
C PRO A 193 -24.84 -10.56 -10.41
N ASP A 194 -25.54 -9.45 -10.62
CA ASP A 194 -26.85 -9.38 -11.28
C ASP A 194 -27.88 -10.40 -10.76
N ALA A 195 -28.17 -11.45 -11.54
CA ALA A 195 -29.19 -12.45 -11.25
C ALA A 195 -28.64 -13.69 -10.54
N ILE A 196 -27.33 -13.75 -10.29
CA ILE A 196 -26.66 -14.83 -9.58
C ILE A 196 -26.93 -14.67 -8.08
N GLU A 197 -27.38 -15.74 -7.42
CA GLU A 197 -27.77 -15.70 -6.01
C GLU A 197 -26.71 -16.37 -5.12
N PHE A 198 -26.52 -15.84 -3.91
CA PHE A 198 -25.59 -16.37 -2.91
C PHE A 198 -26.40 -16.81 -1.69
N THR A 199 -26.18 -18.05 -1.26
CA THR A 199 -26.91 -18.70 -0.17
C THR A 199 -26.02 -18.92 1.04
N ASN A 200 -26.64 -19.30 2.16
CA ASN A 200 -25.94 -19.36 3.42
C ASN A 200 -24.80 -20.38 3.45
N TYR A 201 -23.58 -19.89 3.73
CA TYR A 201 -22.37 -20.69 3.65
C TYR A 201 -22.33 -21.84 4.66
N LEU A 202 -22.90 -21.66 5.87
CA LEU A 202 -22.98 -22.73 6.88
C LEU A 202 -23.93 -23.84 6.44
N ALA A 203 -25.12 -23.47 5.94
CA ALA A 203 -26.10 -24.44 5.45
C ALA A 203 -25.56 -25.25 4.25
N ALA A 204 -24.92 -24.57 3.30
CA ALA A 204 -24.29 -25.22 2.15
C ALA A 204 -23.14 -26.14 2.57
N ALA A 205 -22.34 -25.76 3.55
CA ALA A 205 -21.28 -26.61 4.08
C ALA A 205 -21.81 -27.87 4.80
N GLU A 206 -22.87 -27.75 5.59
CA GLU A 206 -23.53 -28.90 6.23
C GLU A 206 -24.06 -29.89 5.17
N GLU A 207 -24.63 -29.39 4.07
CA GLU A 207 -25.08 -30.22 2.94
C GLU A 207 -23.89 -30.91 2.23
N ALA A 208 -22.81 -30.16 1.96
CA ALA A 208 -21.61 -30.69 1.32
C ALA A 208 -20.97 -31.82 2.12
N VAL A 209 -20.78 -31.62 3.43
CA VAL A 209 -20.24 -32.66 4.32
C VAL A 209 -21.12 -33.90 4.30
N ALA A 210 -22.44 -33.74 4.47
CA ALA A 210 -23.36 -34.87 4.47
C ALA A 210 -23.34 -35.64 3.13
N ALA A 211 -23.20 -34.94 2.00
CA ALA A 211 -23.11 -35.56 0.68
C ALA A 211 -21.80 -36.35 0.50
N PHE A 212 -20.67 -35.80 0.93
CA PHE A 212 -19.38 -36.49 0.88
C PHE A 212 -19.32 -37.72 1.80
N GLU A 213 -19.81 -37.61 3.03
CA GLU A 213 -19.88 -38.74 3.97
C GLU A 213 -20.76 -39.87 3.44
N ALA A 214 -21.87 -39.55 2.75
CA ALA A 214 -22.73 -40.54 2.11
C ALA A 214 -22.01 -41.34 1.01
N GLU A 215 -21.02 -40.73 0.35
CA GLU A 215 -20.14 -41.37 -0.64
C GLU A 215 -18.90 -42.05 -0.02
N GLY A 216 -18.83 -42.08 1.32
CA GLY A 216 -17.75 -42.69 2.09
C GLY A 216 -16.45 -41.91 2.07
N VAL A 217 -16.52 -40.59 1.84
CA VAL A 217 -15.39 -39.67 1.97
C VAL A 217 -15.27 -39.26 3.44
N ASN A 218 -14.05 -39.27 3.98
CA ASN A 218 -13.74 -38.88 5.36
C ASN A 218 -12.55 -37.91 5.45
N LYS A 219 -12.24 -37.24 4.35
CA LYS A 219 -11.18 -36.24 4.22
C LYS A 219 -11.78 -35.10 3.40
N ILE A 220 -12.18 -34.01 4.04
CA ILE A 220 -12.99 -32.95 3.42
C ILE A 220 -12.25 -31.62 3.54
N ILE A 221 -12.02 -31.00 2.38
CA ILE A 221 -11.44 -29.67 2.24
C ILE A 221 -12.55 -28.70 1.85
N ALA A 222 -12.75 -27.65 2.65
CA ALA A 222 -13.52 -26.48 2.25
C ALA A 222 -12.56 -25.48 1.57
N LEU A 223 -12.82 -25.16 0.31
CA LEU A 223 -12.10 -24.13 -0.44
C LEU A 223 -12.97 -22.87 -0.42
N THR A 224 -12.55 -21.83 0.29
CA THR A 224 -13.48 -20.77 0.71
C THR A 224 -12.99 -19.38 0.36
N HIS A 225 -13.92 -18.54 -0.07
CA HIS A 225 -13.73 -17.10 -0.21
C HIS A 225 -14.71 -16.36 0.70
N ILE A 226 -14.58 -16.60 2.01
CA ILE A 226 -15.50 -16.10 3.05
C ILE A 226 -14.76 -15.43 4.21
N GLY A 227 -13.47 -15.10 4.05
CA GLY A 227 -12.71 -14.38 5.04
C GLY A 227 -12.31 -15.17 6.29
N TYR A 228 -11.12 -14.90 6.82
CA TYR A 228 -10.61 -15.62 7.99
C TYR A 228 -11.44 -15.35 9.26
N ASN A 229 -11.78 -14.08 9.51
CA ASN A 229 -12.60 -13.65 10.64
C ASN A 229 -13.29 -12.33 10.30
N ASP A 230 -14.17 -12.38 9.30
CA ASP A 230 -14.72 -11.18 8.67
C ASP A 230 -16.09 -10.80 9.26
N SER A 231 -17.18 -11.38 8.75
CA SER A 231 -18.54 -11.12 9.22
C SER A 231 -19.17 -12.35 9.86
N VAL A 232 -19.60 -12.22 11.12
CA VAL A 232 -20.39 -13.28 11.79
C VAL A 232 -21.70 -13.57 11.04
N GLN A 233 -22.21 -12.60 10.28
CA GLN A 233 -23.48 -12.70 9.61
C GLN A 233 -23.38 -13.38 8.23
N PHE A 234 -22.31 -13.10 7.49
CA PHE A 234 -22.25 -13.40 6.06
C PHE A 234 -21.09 -14.33 5.69
N ASP A 235 -19.97 -14.28 6.41
CA ASP A 235 -18.73 -14.93 5.97
C ASP A 235 -17.66 -15.06 7.09
N ASN A 236 -17.29 -16.29 7.45
CA ASN A 236 -16.26 -16.49 8.46
C ASN A 236 -15.69 -17.92 8.48
N ASP A 237 -14.44 -18.11 8.08
CA ASP A 237 -13.73 -19.39 8.10
C ASP A 237 -13.64 -19.98 9.53
N ARG A 238 -13.48 -19.14 10.56
CA ARG A 238 -13.42 -19.63 11.94
C ARG A 238 -14.78 -20.11 12.43
N LEU A 239 -15.87 -19.41 12.13
CA LEU A 239 -17.21 -19.88 12.47
C LEU A 239 -17.59 -21.12 11.67
N LEU A 240 -17.14 -21.23 10.42
CA LEU A 240 -17.29 -22.45 9.63
C LEU A 240 -16.60 -23.63 10.33
N ALA A 241 -15.33 -23.46 10.70
CA ALA A 241 -14.56 -24.48 11.42
C ALA A 241 -15.19 -24.86 12.77
N GLU A 242 -15.73 -23.90 13.52
CA GLU A 242 -16.38 -24.13 14.82
C GLU A 242 -17.78 -24.74 14.68
N GLY A 243 -18.49 -24.41 13.59
CA GLY A 243 -19.92 -24.68 13.42
C GLY A 243 -20.24 -25.96 12.65
N VAL A 244 -19.40 -26.37 11.70
CA VAL A 244 -19.68 -27.48 10.79
C VAL A 244 -18.72 -28.64 11.04
N ALA A 245 -19.23 -29.71 11.64
CA ALA A 245 -18.45 -30.93 11.87
C ALA A 245 -18.17 -31.67 10.56
N GLY A 246 -17.05 -32.39 10.49
CA GLY A 246 -16.65 -33.20 9.32
C GLY A 246 -15.75 -32.48 8.31
N ILE A 247 -15.54 -31.16 8.45
CA ILE A 247 -14.51 -30.43 7.68
C ILE A 247 -13.15 -30.65 8.35
N ASP A 248 -12.11 -31.00 7.58
CA ASP A 248 -10.76 -31.19 8.10
C ASP A 248 -9.84 -30.01 7.83
N VAL A 249 -9.94 -29.42 6.64
CA VAL A 249 -9.10 -28.30 6.20
C VAL A 249 -9.96 -27.21 5.59
N ILE A 250 -9.67 -25.96 5.93
CA ILE A 250 -10.22 -24.77 5.29
C ILE A 250 -9.07 -24.03 4.61
N VAL A 251 -9.15 -23.90 3.28
CA VAL A 251 -8.24 -23.10 2.46
C VAL A 251 -8.99 -21.83 2.07
N GLY A 252 -8.67 -20.72 2.73
CA GLY A 252 -9.46 -19.48 2.65
C GLY A 252 -8.84 -18.35 1.82
N GLY A 253 -9.65 -17.32 1.55
CA GLY A 253 -9.28 -16.03 0.95
C GLY A 253 -10.04 -14.82 1.52
N HIS A 254 -10.23 -13.76 0.72
CA HIS A 254 -11.01 -12.54 0.97
C HIS A 254 -10.34 -11.50 1.88
N THR A 255 -9.98 -11.89 3.10
CA THR A 255 -9.45 -10.95 4.12
C THR A 255 -7.97 -10.61 3.99
N HIS A 256 -7.30 -11.14 2.95
CA HIS A 256 -5.86 -10.99 2.71
C HIS A 256 -4.99 -11.44 3.90
N THR A 257 -5.48 -12.37 4.72
CA THR A 257 -4.77 -12.79 5.93
C THR A 257 -3.58 -13.66 5.54
N ALA A 258 -2.37 -13.29 6.00
CA ALA A 258 -1.20 -14.16 5.87
C ALA A 258 -1.03 -14.98 7.16
N LEU A 259 -1.40 -16.27 7.12
CA LEU A 259 -1.25 -17.17 8.26
C LEU A 259 0.12 -17.84 8.19
N THR A 260 1.10 -17.32 8.94
CA THR A 260 2.44 -17.92 9.04
C THR A 260 2.45 -19.25 9.81
N GLU A 261 1.34 -19.57 10.49
CA GLU A 261 1.06 -20.86 11.10
C GLU A 261 -0.41 -21.21 10.89
N GLY A 262 -0.70 -22.46 10.52
CA GLY A 262 -2.06 -22.95 10.32
C GLY A 262 -2.85 -22.92 11.63
N GLN A 263 -4.04 -22.34 11.56
CA GLN A 263 -4.87 -22.14 12.75
C GLN A 263 -5.70 -23.39 12.99
N VAL A 264 -5.50 -24.03 14.14
CA VAL A 264 -6.20 -25.27 14.49
C VAL A 264 -7.38 -24.96 15.39
N ILE A 265 -8.59 -25.17 14.87
CA ILE A 265 -9.84 -25.07 15.62
C ILE A 265 -10.26 -26.48 16.03
N ASN A 266 -10.70 -26.64 17.28
CA ASN A 266 -11.28 -27.89 17.74
C ASN A 266 -12.79 -27.88 17.48
N ASN A 267 -13.26 -28.78 16.61
CA ASN A 267 -14.67 -29.06 16.43
C ASN A 267 -14.99 -30.44 17.00
N ASN A 268 -15.73 -30.49 18.10
CA ASN A 268 -16.21 -31.73 18.72
C ASN A 268 -15.13 -32.79 19.04
N GLY A 269 -13.89 -32.37 19.24
CA GLY A 269 -12.74 -33.24 19.55
C GLY A 269 -11.82 -33.49 18.36
N GLU A 270 -12.17 -33.04 17.16
CA GLU A 270 -11.39 -33.18 15.93
C GLU A 270 -10.76 -31.83 15.53
N PRO A 271 -9.50 -31.82 15.08
CA PRO A 271 -8.82 -30.61 14.62
C PRO A 271 -9.22 -30.23 13.18
N VAL A 272 -9.61 -28.97 12.99
CA VAL A 272 -9.80 -28.33 11.68
C VAL A 272 -8.68 -27.32 11.46
N VAL A 273 -7.96 -27.42 10.34
CA VAL A 273 -6.83 -26.52 10.03
C VAL A 273 -7.24 -25.46 9.03
N ILE A 274 -7.09 -24.18 9.39
CA ILE A 274 -7.37 -23.03 8.52
C ILE A 274 -6.06 -22.42 8.01
N VAL A 275 -5.98 -22.16 6.70
CA VAL A 275 -4.82 -21.56 6.03
C VAL A 275 -5.22 -20.46 5.04
N GLN A 276 -4.40 -19.40 4.96
CA GLN A 276 -4.49 -18.30 3.98
C GLN A 276 -3.06 -17.76 3.68
N THR A 277 -2.84 -17.18 2.50
CA THR A 277 -1.49 -16.83 2.00
C THR A 277 -1.17 -15.33 1.93
N GLY A 278 -2.08 -14.47 2.40
CA GLY A 278 -2.00 -13.04 2.14
C GLY A 278 -2.69 -12.69 0.84
N GLN A 279 -2.01 -11.96 -0.06
CA GLN A 279 -2.57 -11.47 -1.32
C GLN A 279 -1.46 -11.21 -2.37
N TYR A 280 -1.88 -10.83 -3.58
CA TYR A 280 -1.04 -10.30 -4.67
C TYR A 280 0.09 -11.23 -5.10
N ASN A 281 -0.15 -12.54 -5.03
CA ASN A 281 0.83 -13.54 -5.43
C ASN A 281 2.17 -13.40 -4.68
N SER A 282 2.11 -12.85 -3.45
CA SER A 282 3.30 -12.63 -2.62
C SER A 282 3.84 -13.93 -2.02
N ASN A 283 2.96 -14.89 -1.75
CA ASN A 283 3.29 -16.20 -1.20
C ASN A 283 2.61 -17.34 -1.99
N LEU A 284 3.24 -18.51 -1.99
CA LEU A 284 2.59 -19.79 -2.22
C LEU A 284 2.47 -20.51 -0.88
N GLY A 285 1.26 -20.83 -0.46
CA GLY A 285 1.01 -21.58 0.75
C GLY A 285 1.32 -23.07 0.56
N GLN A 286 1.92 -23.70 1.56
CA GLN A 286 2.08 -25.14 1.66
C GLN A 286 1.62 -25.60 3.04
N LEU A 287 0.60 -26.46 3.05
CA LEU A 287 0.12 -27.18 4.21
C LEU A 287 0.39 -28.68 4.01
N ASP A 288 1.18 -29.29 4.89
CA ASP A 288 1.42 -30.74 4.87
C ASP A 288 0.63 -31.39 6.01
N VAL A 289 -0.40 -32.17 5.68
CA VAL A 289 -1.27 -32.83 6.66
C VAL A 289 -1.17 -34.35 6.58
N THR A 290 -1.20 -34.99 7.74
CA THR A 290 -1.25 -36.46 7.87
C THR A 290 -2.58 -36.84 8.51
N PHE A 291 -3.39 -37.58 7.77
CA PHE A 291 -4.66 -38.15 8.21
C PHE A 291 -4.43 -39.57 8.75
N ASN A 292 -5.08 -39.92 9.86
CA ASN A 292 -5.14 -41.31 10.30
C ASN A 292 -6.16 -42.12 9.47
N ALA A 293 -6.29 -43.41 9.78
CA ALA A 293 -7.22 -44.32 9.09
C ALA A 293 -8.69 -43.90 9.19
N GLU A 294 -9.07 -43.20 10.27
CA GLU A 294 -10.41 -42.65 10.46
C GLU A 294 -10.66 -41.36 9.67
N GLY A 295 -9.62 -40.75 9.10
CA GLY A 295 -9.71 -39.48 8.36
C GLY A 295 -9.45 -38.24 9.21
N VAL A 296 -8.95 -38.39 10.44
CA VAL A 296 -8.68 -37.27 11.35
C VAL A 296 -7.22 -36.84 11.24
N ILE A 297 -6.97 -35.53 11.20
CA ILE A 297 -5.61 -34.96 11.17
C ILE A 297 -4.88 -35.29 12.50
N THR A 298 -3.66 -35.83 12.38
CA THR A 298 -2.88 -36.35 13.52
C THR A 298 -2.18 -35.27 14.37
N SER A 299 -2.30 -33.98 14.03
CA SER A 299 -1.71 -32.87 14.79
C SER A 299 -2.37 -32.65 16.15
N THR A 300 -1.61 -32.18 17.15
CA THR A 300 -2.10 -31.96 18.51
C THR A 300 -3.16 -30.86 18.56
N VAL A 301 -4.38 -31.21 18.97
CA VAL A 301 -5.48 -30.27 19.25
C VAL A 301 -5.03 -29.20 20.26
N GLY A 302 -5.07 -27.93 19.87
CA GLY A 302 -4.69 -26.77 20.70
C GLY A 302 -3.27 -26.23 20.49
N GLU A 303 -2.53 -26.76 19.51
CA GLU A 303 -1.27 -26.21 18.99
C GLU A 303 -1.47 -25.72 17.55
N THR A 304 -0.56 -24.88 17.04
CA THR A 304 -0.60 -24.47 15.63
C THR A 304 -0.07 -25.57 14.72
N HIS A 305 -0.63 -25.68 13.50
CA HIS A 305 -0.14 -26.62 12.49
C HIS A 305 0.94 -25.93 11.66
N PRO A 306 2.14 -26.53 11.44
CA PRO A 306 3.17 -25.92 10.63
C PRO A 306 2.67 -25.65 9.20
N VAL A 307 2.76 -24.40 8.76
CA VAL A 307 2.46 -23.98 7.38
C VAL A 307 3.67 -23.23 6.86
N THR A 308 4.00 -23.44 5.59
CA THR A 308 5.08 -22.69 4.94
C THR A 308 4.48 -21.71 3.94
N LEU A 309 4.70 -20.41 4.15
CA LEU A 309 4.47 -19.39 3.15
C LEU A 309 5.75 -19.17 2.36
N HIS A 310 5.82 -19.76 1.17
CA HIS A 310 6.96 -19.59 0.27
C HIS A 310 6.87 -18.21 -0.38
N LYS A 311 7.77 -17.30 -0.01
CA LYS A 311 7.82 -15.98 -0.61
C LYS A 311 8.17 -16.11 -2.09
N VAL A 312 7.21 -15.79 -2.96
CA VAL A 312 7.31 -16.05 -4.41
C VAL A 312 8.48 -15.27 -5.02
N SER A 313 8.77 -14.06 -4.51
CA SER A 313 9.86 -13.22 -5.02
C SER A 313 11.24 -13.88 -4.97
N ASP A 314 11.43 -14.82 -4.04
CA ASP A 314 12.73 -15.43 -3.73
C ASP A 314 13.03 -16.63 -4.63
N ALA A 315 12.02 -17.15 -5.34
CA ALA A 315 12.18 -18.25 -6.27
C ALA A 315 12.79 -17.81 -7.61
N ALA A 316 13.39 -18.78 -8.29
CA ALA A 316 13.83 -18.59 -9.67
C ALA A 316 12.63 -18.45 -10.61
N VAL A 317 12.82 -17.75 -11.72
CA VAL A 317 11.80 -17.62 -12.77
C VAL A 317 11.70 -18.92 -13.55
N ASP A 318 10.49 -19.44 -13.71
CA ASP A 318 10.20 -20.53 -14.63
C ASP A 318 10.19 -20.02 -16.08
N THR A 319 11.03 -20.59 -16.94
CA THR A 319 11.26 -20.06 -18.29
C THR A 319 10.05 -20.21 -19.21
N GLU A 320 9.32 -21.29 -19.06
CA GLU A 320 8.13 -21.60 -19.86
C GLU A 320 6.96 -20.75 -19.40
N ALA A 321 6.71 -20.64 -18.08
CA ALA A 321 5.68 -19.73 -17.57
C ALA A 321 5.98 -18.26 -17.94
N ALA A 322 7.25 -17.84 -17.88
CA ALA A 322 7.64 -16.51 -18.32
C ALA A 322 7.39 -16.29 -19.82
N ALA A 323 7.55 -17.32 -20.66
CA ALA A 323 7.25 -17.24 -22.07
C ALA A 323 5.74 -17.14 -22.37
N LEU A 324 4.89 -17.76 -21.54
CA LEU A 324 3.43 -17.61 -21.61
C LEU A 324 2.97 -16.21 -21.19
N LEU A 325 3.58 -15.64 -20.14
CA LEU A 325 3.27 -14.29 -19.68
C LEU A 325 3.78 -13.19 -20.62
N ALA A 326 4.87 -13.45 -21.35
CA ALA A 326 5.56 -12.46 -22.18
C ALA A 326 4.66 -11.63 -23.13
N PRO A 327 3.72 -12.20 -23.91
CA PRO A 327 2.82 -11.41 -24.76
C PRO A 327 1.95 -10.45 -23.96
N TYR A 328 1.27 -10.92 -22.91
CA TYR A 328 0.45 -10.07 -22.04
C TYR A 328 1.27 -8.97 -21.37
N LYS A 329 2.47 -9.32 -20.91
CA LYS A 329 3.39 -8.36 -20.31
C LYS A 329 3.80 -7.28 -21.31
N ALA A 330 4.03 -7.62 -22.57
CA ALA A 330 4.42 -6.65 -23.59
C ALA A 330 3.33 -5.59 -23.81
N ASP A 331 2.06 -6.02 -23.90
CA ASP A 331 0.91 -5.14 -24.05
C ASP A 331 0.70 -4.27 -22.79
N VAL A 332 0.84 -4.86 -21.58
CA VAL A 332 0.80 -4.09 -20.31
C VAL A 332 1.93 -3.06 -20.24
N ASP A 333 3.15 -3.44 -20.62
CA ASP A 333 4.30 -2.54 -20.62
C ASP A 333 4.14 -1.45 -21.70
N GLU A 334 3.49 -1.73 -22.83
CA GLU A 334 3.12 -0.72 -23.83
C GLU A 334 2.17 0.31 -23.23
N VAL A 335 1.05 -0.12 -22.64
CA VAL A 335 0.06 0.77 -22.00
C VAL A 335 0.67 1.58 -20.88
N LYS A 336 1.55 1.00 -20.05
CA LYS A 336 2.24 1.74 -18.97
C LYS A 336 3.09 2.90 -19.50
N ASN A 337 3.64 2.79 -20.70
CA ASN A 337 4.47 3.83 -21.31
C ASN A 337 3.64 4.86 -22.11
N GLU A 338 2.34 4.65 -22.27
CA GLU A 338 1.47 5.63 -22.92
C GLU A 338 1.29 6.87 -22.04
N SER A 339 1.10 7.99 -22.72
CA SER A 339 0.78 9.28 -22.10
C SER A 339 -0.59 9.20 -21.43
N ALA A 340 -0.70 9.67 -20.19
CA ALA A 340 -1.96 9.90 -19.51
C ALA A 340 -2.68 11.18 -20.01
N GLY A 341 -2.20 11.79 -21.10
CA GLY A 341 -2.79 12.99 -21.70
C GLY A 341 -2.48 14.28 -20.95
N ALA A 342 -1.52 14.27 -20.01
CA ALA A 342 -1.20 15.41 -19.17
C ALA A 342 0.30 15.65 -19.03
N TYR A 343 0.69 16.91 -18.87
CA TYR A 343 2.04 17.36 -18.55
C TYR A 343 2.02 18.12 -17.23
N THR A 344 2.89 17.80 -16.28
CA THR A 344 3.03 18.58 -15.04
C THR A 344 4.24 19.51 -15.08
N GLU A 345 4.03 20.79 -14.79
CA GLU A 345 5.10 21.82 -14.70
C GLU A 345 5.78 21.84 -13.31
N VAL A 346 5.26 21.05 -12.36
CA VAL A 346 5.74 20.99 -10.99
C VAL A 346 5.85 19.54 -10.54
N PHE A 347 6.81 19.27 -9.66
CA PHE A 347 6.90 17.98 -9.00
C PHE A 347 5.66 17.75 -8.14
N LEU A 348 5.03 16.60 -8.29
CA LEU A 348 3.83 16.22 -7.55
C LEU A 348 4.23 15.33 -6.37
N ASN A 349 4.23 15.92 -5.17
CA ASN A 349 4.73 15.25 -3.97
C ASN A 349 3.75 14.18 -3.45
N GLY A 350 4.10 12.92 -3.68
CA GLY A 350 3.45 11.74 -3.11
C GLY A 350 4.36 10.97 -2.15
N GLY A 351 5.45 11.59 -1.67
CA GLY A 351 6.36 10.99 -0.71
C GLY A 351 5.63 10.55 0.57
N ARG A 352 6.08 9.46 1.18
CA ARG A 352 5.44 8.88 2.38
C ARG A 352 6.15 9.22 3.69
N ASN A 353 7.27 9.92 3.59
CA ASN A 353 8.11 10.40 4.69
C ASN A 353 7.53 11.67 5.36
N GLU A 354 8.28 12.24 6.32
CA GLU A 354 7.92 13.52 6.96
C GLU A 354 7.62 14.60 5.92
N GLY A 355 6.45 15.23 6.08
CA GLY A 355 5.82 16.21 5.17
C GLY A 355 5.59 15.71 3.74
N GLY A 356 5.35 14.41 3.63
CA GLY A 356 4.65 13.79 2.53
C GLY A 356 3.15 13.65 2.79
N VAL A 357 2.49 12.76 2.03
CA VAL A 357 1.03 12.55 2.04
C VAL A 357 0.47 12.02 3.36
N ARG A 358 1.33 11.56 4.28
CA ARG A 358 0.94 10.98 5.57
C ARG A 358 0.95 11.95 6.75
N THR A 359 1.44 13.17 6.54
CA THR A 359 1.65 14.17 7.59
C THR A 359 1.36 15.59 7.16
N SER A 360 1.09 15.85 5.88
CA SER A 360 0.91 17.20 5.37
C SER A 360 0.01 17.24 4.14
N GLU A 361 -0.54 18.42 3.86
CA GLU A 361 -1.13 18.70 2.55
C GLU A 361 -0.03 18.65 1.49
N THR A 362 -0.28 17.93 0.39
CA THR A 362 0.60 17.91 -0.78
C THR A 362 -0.17 18.32 -2.02
N ASN A 363 0.54 18.84 -3.01
CA ASN A 363 -0.05 19.21 -4.29
C ASN A 363 -0.57 18.00 -5.08
N LEU A 364 0.07 16.84 -4.97
CA LEU A 364 -0.45 15.58 -5.56
C LEU A 364 -1.76 15.17 -4.89
N GLY A 365 -1.83 15.18 -3.55
CA GLY A 365 -3.07 14.85 -2.85
C GLY A 365 -4.22 15.82 -3.17
N ASN A 366 -3.91 17.10 -3.40
CA ASN A 366 -4.89 18.08 -3.85
C ASN A 366 -5.43 17.73 -5.25
N VAL A 367 -4.57 17.49 -6.25
CA VAL A 367 -5.05 17.20 -7.63
C VAL A 367 -5.77 15.86 -7.73
N ILE A 368 -5.37 14.84 -6.95
CA ILE A 368 -6.09 13.56 -6.88
C ILE A 368 -7.50 13.76 -6.31
N THR A 369 -7.63 14.50 -5.21
CA THR A 369 -8.94 14.77 -4.61
C THR A 369 -9.80 15.70 -5.47
N ASP A 370 -9.20 16.59 -6.25
CA ASP A 370 -9.92 17.40 -7.24
C ASP A 370 -10.51 16.53 -8.37
N GLY A 371 -9.72 15.59 -8.90
CA GLY A 371 -10.20 14.62 -9.89
C GLY A 371 -11.30 13.72 -9.36
N MET A 372 -11.12 13.20 -8.15
CA MET A 372 -12.15 12.41 -7.45
C MET A 372 -13.45 13.21 -7.25
N LEU A 373 -13.36 14.47 -6.84
CA LEU A 373 -14.53 15.34 -6.67
C LEU A 373 -15.19 15.66 -8.02
N ASN A 374 -14.41 15.85 -9.09
CA ASN A 374 -14.93 16.06 -10.44
C ASN A 374 -15.74 14.84 -10.90
N ALA A 375 -15.13 13.65 -10.87
CA ALA A 375 -15.79 12.41 -11.26
C ALA A 375 -17.07 12.15 -10.45
N ALA A 376 -17.00 12.33 -9.13
CA ALA A 376 -18.17 12.15 -8.27
C ALA A 376 -19.32 13.12 -8.58
N LYS A 377 -19.02 14.36 -8.98
CA LYS A 377 -20.05 15.34 -9.39
C LYS A 377 -20.72 14.99 -10.71
N GLN A 378 -20.05 14.27 -11.62
CA GLN A 378 -20.68 13.78 -12.85
C GLN A 378 -21.76 12.72 -12.55
N ILE A 379 -21.58 12.00 -11.43
CA ILE A 379 -22.46 10.90 -11.00
C ILE A 379 -23.57 11.42 -10.07
N ASP A 380 -23.19 12.11 -8.99
CA ASP A 380 -24.08 12.79 -8.04
C ASP A 380 -23.69 14.27 -7.94
N PRO A 381 -24.39 15.17 -8.66
CA PRO A 381 -24.10 16.61 -8.68
C PRO A 381 -24.17 17.30 -7.31
N ASP A 382 -24.78 16.67 -6.30
CA ASP A 382 -24.83 17.18 -4.94
C ASP A 382 -23.55 16.88 -4.14
N THR A 383 -22.60 16.14 -4.72
CA THR A 383 -21.28 15.87 -4.12
C THR A 383 -20.43 17.13 -4.00
N VAL A 384 -20.02 17.46 -2.78
CA VAL A 384 -19.36 18.72 -2.45
C VAL A 384 -17.96 18.56 -1.86
N ILE A 385 -17.59 17.37 -1.40
CA ILE A 385 -16.30 17.09 -0.77
C ILE A 385 -15.73 15.80 -1.37
N ALA A 386 -14.41 15.72 -1.54
CA ALA A 386 -13.70 14.45 -1.73
C ALA A 386 -12.61 14.28 -0.67
N LEU A 387 -12.38 13.03 -0.25
CA LEU A 387 -11.42 12.63 0.77
C LEU A 387 -10.55 11.49 0.25
N GLN A 388 -9.22 11.64 0.31
CA GLN A 388 -8.27 10.60 -0.07
C GLN A 388 -7.30 10.36 1.08
N ASN A 389 -7.23 9.13 1.59
CA ASN A 389 -6.22 8.76 2.58
C ASN A 389 -4.81 8.75 1.95
N GLY A 390 -3.83 9.32 2.64
CA GLY A 390 -2.43 9.37 2.21
C GLY A 390 -1.79 7.99 2.12
N GLY A 391 -2.39 6.96 2.72
CA GLY A 391 -2.03 5.55 2.57
C GLY A 391 -2.27 5.04 1.15
N GLY A 392 -3.27 5.58 0.44
CA GLY A 392 -3.58 5.25 -0.95
C GLY A 392 -2.67 5.91 -1.98
N ILE A 393 -1.93 6.96 -1.61
CA ILE A 393 -0.98 7.65 -2.50
C ILE A 393 0.43 7.10 -2.24
N ARG A 394 1.05 6.51 -3.26
CA ARG A 394 2.19 5.59 -3.07
C ARG A 394 3.53 6.10 -3.59
N SER A 395 3.49 7.03 -4.54
CA SER A 395 4.66 7.60 -5.19
C SER A 395 4.41 9.05 -5.57
N SER A 396 5.49 9.77 -5.85
CA SER A 396 5.48 11.08 -6.49
C SER A 396 5.46 10.95 -8.02
N ILE A 397 5.19 12.05 -8.71
CA ILE A 397 5.34 12.20 -10.17
C ILE A 397 6.29 13.36 -10.43
N ASP A 398 7.29 13.13 -11.28
CA ASP A 398 8.29 14.13 -11.66
C ASP A 398 7.73 15.16 -12.64
N VAL A 399 8.45 16.28 -12.80
CA VAL A 399 8.12 17.30 -13.81
C VAL A 399 8.24 16.67 -15.21
N GLY A 400 7.20 16.77 -16.02
CA GLY A 400 7.20 16.15 -17.34
C GLY A 400 5.84 15.68 -17.82
N GLU A 401 5.86 14.93 -18.93
CA GLU A 401 4.70 14.18 -19.40
C GLU A 401 4.40 13.06 -18.40
N ILE A 402 3.13 12.93 -18.02
CA ILE A 402 2.65 11.93 -17.07
C ILE A 402 2.27 10.69 -17.86
N THR A 403 2.82 9.54 -17.48
CA THR A 403 2.47 8.24 -18.09
C THR A 403 1.41 7.49 -17.28
N ILE A 404 0.68 6.58 -17.92
CA ILE A 404 -0.27 5.69 -17.22
C ILE A 404 0.46 4.85 -16.16
N GLY A 405 1.68 4.39 -16.45
CA GLY A 405 2.52 3.64 -15.51
C GLY A 405 2.88 4.43 -14.25
N GLU A 406 3.14 5.73 -14.37
CA GLU A 406 3.34 6.60 -13.20
C GLU A 406 2.07 6.71 -12.38
N VAL A 407 0.92 6.97 -13.01
CA VAL A 407 -0.37 7.05 -12.30
C VAL A 407 -0.67 5.75 -11.55
N LEU A 408 -0.48 4.60 -12.17
CA LEU A 408 -0.66 3.29 -11.53
C LEU A 408 0.34 3.06 -10.39
N THR A 409 1.55 3.61 -10.50
CA THR A 409 2.53 3.57 -9.41
C THR A 409 2.08 4.45 -8.24
N VAL A 410 1.39 5.56 -8.51
CA VAL A 410 0.81 6.44 -7.48
C VAL A 410 -0.41 5.81 -6.81
N MET A 411 -1.30 5.18 -7.58
CA MET A 411 -2.58 4.58 -7.13
C MET A 411 -2.68 3.11 -7.56
N PRO A 412 -1.91 2.20 -6.93
CA PRO A 412 -1.74 0.82 -7.42
C PRO A 412 -2.83 -0.15 -6.99
N PHE A 413 -3.82 0.30 -6.21
CA PHE A 413 -4.81 -0.59 -5.61
C PHE A 413 -6.08 -0.72 -6.46
N GLY A 414 -6.30 0.19 -7.41
CA GLY A 414 -7.52 0.20 -8.23
C GLY A 414 -8.79 0.32 -7.39
N ASN A 415 -8.79 1.16 -6.34
CA ASN A 415 -10.00 1.32 -5.54
C ASN A 415 -11.08 2.00 -6.37
N SER A 416 -12.32 1.60 -6.20
CA SER A 416 -13.45 2.29 -6.79
C SER A 416 -13.88 3.53 -5.98
N LEU A 417 -14.59 4.43 -6.64
CA LEU A 417 -15.22 5.60 -6.05
C LEU A 417 -16.38 5.17 -5.14
N ALA A 418 -16.45 5.78 -3.96
CA ALA A 418 -17.59 5.70 -3.05
C ALA A 418 -18.11 7.12 -2.75
N ILE A 419 -19.43 7.31 -2.82
CA ILE A 419 -20.10 8.57 -2.46
C ILE A 419 -20.95 8.35 -1.21
N MET A 420 -20.51 8.92 -0.08
CA MET A 420 -21.12 8.76 1.24
C MET A 420 -22.07 9.92 1.57
N ASP A 421 -23.18 9.63 2.25
CA ASP A 421 -24.05 10.63 2.89
C ASP A 421 -23.69 10.78 4.39
N LEU A 422 -22.87 11.78 4.67
CA LEU A 422 -22.34 12.09 6.01
C LEU A 422 -23.02 13.29 6.63
N THR A 423 -23.40 13.18 7.89
CA THR A 423 -23.69 14.36 8.72
C THR A 423 -22.40 15.14 8.98
N GLY A 424 -22.50 16.46 9.18
CA GLY A 424 -21.33 17.27 9.53
C GLY A 424 -20.66 16.85 10.85
N ALA A 425 -21.37 16.15 11.74
CA ALA A 425 -20.79 15.55 12.93
C ALA A 425 -19.91 14.33 12.59
N GLU A 426 -20.40 13.42 11.75
CA GLU A 426 -19.65 12.25 11.26
C GLU A 426 -18.40 12.67 10.49
N LEU A 427 -18.54 13.67 9.59
CA LEU A 427 -17.40 14.24 8.88
C LEU A 427 -16.35 14.80 9.84
N LYS A 428 -16.75 15.54 10.89
CA LYS A 428 -15.80 16.04 11.90
C LYS A 428 -15.12 14.92 12.67
N THR A 429 -15.84 13.83 13.00
CA THR A 429 -15.24 12.65 13.62
C THR A 429 -14.18 12.02 12.71
N ALA A 430 -14.43 11.95 11.40
CA ALA A 430 -13.43 11.48 10.45
C ALA A 430 -12.20 12.40 10.41
N LEU A 431 -12.39 13.72 10.36
CA LEU A 431 -11.26 14.68 10.38
C LEU A 431 -10.45 14.59 11.69
N GLU A 432 -11.10 14.34 12.84
CA GLU A 432 -10.40 14.10 14.11
C GLU A 432 -9.55 12.84 14.06
N HIS A 433 -10.06 11.76 13.46
CA HIS A 433 -9.30 10.53 13.25
C HIS A 433 -8.12 10.74 12.30
N SER A 434 -8.32 11.49 11.21
CA SER A 434 -7.28 11.84 10.23
C SER A 434 -6.05 12.47 10.87
N VAL A 435 -6.23 13.30 11.89
CA VAL A 435 -5.13 14.06 12.51
C VAL A 435 -4.71 13.53 13.87
N LYS A 436 -5.18 12.33 14.28
CA LYS A 436 -4.92 11.79 15.63
C LYS A 436 -3.45 11.48 15.91
N GLU A 437 -2.71 11.03 14.89
CA GLU A 437 -1.29 10.66 15.02
C GLU A 437 -0.35 11.85 14.78
N PHE A 438 -0.85 12.91 14.13
CA PHE A 438 -0.05 14.09 13.79
C PHE A 438 0.73 14.63 15.01
N PRO A 439 2.02 14.99 14.87
CA PRO A 439 2.80 15.09 13.62
C PRO A 439 3.41 13.76 13.12
N LYS A 440 3.13 12.62 13.76
CA LYS A 440 3.57 11.32 13.24
C LYS A 440 2.80 10.94 11.99
N GLU A 441 3.44 10.16 11.14
CA GLU A 441 2.83 9.61 9.92
C GLU A 441 1.62 8.73 10.23
N SER A 442 0.59 8.89 9.40
CA SER A 442 -0.59 8.03 9.36
C SER A 442 -0.99 7.77 7.92
N GLY A 443 -1.20 6.51 7.55
CA GLY A 443 -1.85 6.17 6.28
C GLY A 443 -3.24 6.79 6.17
N GLY A 444 -3.95 6.86 7.29
CA GLY A 444 -5.27 7.49 7.37
C GLY A 444 -5.29 9.01 7.33
N PHE A 445 -4.18 9.73 7.10
CA PHE A 445 -4.23 11.19 6.95
C PHE A 445 -4.98 11.57 5.67
N LEU A 446 -6.05 12.37 5.77
CA LEU A 446 -6.92 12.71 4.63
C LEU A 446 -6.45 13.97 3.90
N HIS A 447 -6.18 13.81 2.61
CA HIS A 447 -6.26 14.88 1.63
C HIS A 447 -7.73 15.22 1.34
N VAL A 448 -8.00 16.48 0.99
CA VAL A 448 -9.37 16.97 0.84
C VAL A 448 -9.53 17.86 -0.40
N ALA A 449 -10.70 17.81 -1.03
CA ALA A 449 -11.17 18.78 -2.02
C ALA A 449 -12.57 19.29 -1.66
N GLY A 450 -12.93 20.48 -2.12
CA GLY A 450 -14.21 21.15 -1.82
C GLY A 450 -14.35 21.65 -0.37
N MET A 451 -13.31 21.51 0.44
CA MET A 451 -13.29 22.00 1.82
C MET A 451 -11.88 22.37 2.29
N GLU A 452 -11.82 23.12 3.39
CA GLU A 452 -10.63 23.32 4.20
C GLU A 452 -10.93 22.98 5.67
N PHE A 453 -9.92 22.58 6.44
CA PHE A 453 -10.04 22.47 7.89
C PHE A 453 -8.77 22.89 8.61
N SER A 454 -8.93 23.31 9.86
CA SER A 454 -7.83 23.66 10.77
C SER A 454 -7.89 22.81 12.03
N PHE A 455 -6.73 22.53 12.63
CA PHE A 455 -6.63 21.74 13.85
C PHE A 455 -5.46 22.18 14.74
N ASP A 456 -5.59 21.97 16.04
CA ASP A 456 -4.55 22.24 17.04
C ASP A 456 -4.01 20.90 17.57
N PRO A 457 -2.78 20.50 17.18
CA PRO A 457 -2.21 19.23 17.59
C PRO A 457 -1.83 19.17 19.07
N SER A 458 -1.84 20.31 19.78
CA SER A 458 -1.64 20.35 21.24
C SER A 458 -2.87 19.91 22.03
N GLN A 459 -4.06 19.88 21.39
CA GLN A 459 -5.28 19.40 22.02
C GLN A 459 -5.31 17.87 22.12
N PRO A 460 -6.08 17.32 23.09
CA PRO A 460 -6.31 15.88 23.17
C PRO A 460 -6.85 15.30 21.86
N VAL A 461 -6.45 14.07 21.54
CA VAL A 461 -7.01 13.31 20.41
C VAL A 461 -8.54 13.27 20.51
N GLY A 462 -9.22 13.53 19.38
CA GLY A 462 -10.68 13.67 19.34
C GLY A 462 -11.19 15.07 19.67
N SER A 463 -10.30 16.05 19.89
CA SER A 463 -10.63 17.46 20.07
C SER A 463 -9.60 18.38 19.41
N ARG A 464 -8.93 17.90 18.36
CA ARG A 464 -7.90 18.65 17.62
C ARG A 464 -8.52 19.55 16.57
N VAL A 465 -9.59 19.16 15.89
CA VAL A 465 -10.20 19.93 14.79
C VAL A 465 -10.87 21.19 15.34
N THR A 466 -10.35 22.36 14.97
CA THR A 466 -10.81 23.66 15.46
C THR A 466 -11.81 24.32 14.52
N SER A 467 -11.71 24.06 13.22
CA SER A 467 -12.68 24.53 12.22
C SER A 467 -12.69 23.65 10.98
N ALA A 468 -13.84 23.57 10.31
CA ALA A 468 -14.02 22.92 9.01
C ALA A 468 -15.04 23.73 8.20
N ASN A 469 -14.69 24.07 6.95
CA ASN A 469 -15.52 24.88 6.06
C ASN A 469 -15.57 24.26 4.67
N LEU A 470 -16.74 24.24 4.04
CA LEU A 470 -16.86 24.08 2.59
C LEU A 470 -16.25 25.29 1.89
N ILE A 471 -15.60 25.03 0.76
CA ILE A 471 -15.10 26.03 -0.17
C ILE A 471 -15.89 25.88 -1.47
N SER A 472 -16.60 26.94 -1.83
CA SER A 472 -17.28 27.01 -3.14
C SER A 472 -16.31 27.47 -4.23
N GLU A 473 -16.68 27.28 -5.50
CA GLU A 473 -15.85 27.63 -6.66
C GLU A 473 -15.43 29.11 -6.70
N ASP A 474 -16.23 30.01 -6.11
CA ASP A 474 -15.90 31.44 -5.99
C ASP A 474 -15.06 31.78 -4.75
N GLY A 475 -14.64 30.76 -3.99
CA GLY A 475 -13.81 30.88 -2.79
C GLY A 475 -14.57 31.26 -1.52
N VAL A 476 -15.92 31.24 -1.53
CA VAL A 476 -16.70 31.54 -0.33
C VAL A 476 -16.64 30.36 0.64
N ARG A 477 -16.26 30.68 1.89
CA ARG A 477 -16.17 29.74 3.03
C ARG A 477 -17.52 29.61 3.73
N THR A 478 -18.04 28.39 3.82
CA THR A 478 -19.25 28.08 4.58
C THR A 478 -18.95 27.03 5.64
N LYS A 479 -19.26 27.33 6.90
CA LYS A 479 -18.98 26.43 8.02
C LYS A 479 -19.73 25.10 7.88
N ILE A 480 -19.05 23.99 8.21
CA ILE A 480 -19.68 22.67 8.33
C ILE A 480 -20.55 22.63 9.59
N GLU A 481 -21.85 22.38 9.41
CA GLU A 481 -22.83 22.31 10.49
C GLU A 481 -23.14 20.85 10.86
N ASN A 482 -23.16 20.55 12.17
CA ASN A 482 -23.19 19.17 12.66
C ASN A 482 -24.39 18.35 12.16
N THR A 483 -25.54 18.98 11.98
CA THR A 483 -26.80 18.31 11.63
C THR A 483 -27.08 18.29 10.13
N THR A 484 -26.30 19.04 9.34
CA THR A 484 -26.45 19.06 7.89
C THR A 484 -25.80 17.81 7.30
N ARG A 485 -26.43 17.25 6.27
CA ARG A 485 -25.88 16.13 5.49
C ARG A 485 -25.11 16.65 4.28
N TYR A 486 -24.01 15.98 3.97
CA TYR A 486 -23.09 16.31 2.90
C TYR A 486 -22.79 15.04 2.11
N LYS A 487 -22.82 15.15 0.79
CA LYS A 487 -22.35 14.11 -0.12
C LYS A 487 -20.83 14.22 -0.24
N VAL A 488 -20.14 13.15 0.13
CA VAL A 488 -18.68 13.11 0.29
C VAL A 488 -18.13 11.93 -0.49
N ALA A 489 -17.30 12.20 -1.49
CA ALA A 489 -16.57 11.20 -2.24
C ALA A 489 -15.34 10.71 -1.47
N THR A 490 -15.03 9.43 -1.58
CA THR A 490 -13.78 8.82 -1.13
C THR A 490 -13.52 7.52 -1.91
N ASN A 491 -12.45 6.79 -1.61
CA ASN A 491 -12.23 5.44 -2.14
C ASN A 491 -12.95 4.38 -1.30
N THR A 492 -13.36 3.27 -1.91
CA THR A 492 -14.10 2.19 -1.23
C THR A 492 -13.38 1.63 -0.01
N PHE A 493 -12.05 1.46 -0.06
CA PHE A 493 -11.25 1.07 1.10
C PHE A 493 -11.49 1.99 2.32
N THR A 494 -11.46 3.30 2.13
CA THR A 494 -11.69 4.28 3.20
C THR A 494 -13.16 4.34 3.61
N ALA A 495 -14.09 4.26 2.64
CA ALA A 495 -15.54 4.25 2.90
C ALA A 495 -15.97 3.05 3.77
N ALA A 496 -15.39 1.87 3.52
CA ALA A 496 -15.62 0.65 4.30
C ALA A 496 -14.95 0.70 5.70
N GLY A 497 -14.21 1.76 6.02
CA GLY A 497 -13.58 1.96 7.33
C GLY A 497 -12.11 1.54 7.41
N GLY A 498 -11.46 1.34 6.27
CA GLY A 498 -10.01 1.20 6.15
C GLY A 498 -9.26 2.31 6.90
N ASP A 499 -8.00 2.07 7.26
CA ASP A 499 -7.20 2.94 8.15
C ASP A 499 -7.88 3.25 9.52
N GLY A 500 -8.89 2.45 9.91
CA GLY A 500 -9.60 2.55 11.18
C GLY A 500 -10.69 3.62 11.21
N TYR A 501 -11.19 4.06 10.05
CA TYR A 501 -12.30 5.01 9.92
C TYR A 501 -13.64 4.39 10.34
N LYS A 502 -13.80 4.10 11.63
CA LYS A 502 -15.02 3.48 12.18
C LYS A 502 -16.29 4.26 11.82
N VAL A 503 -16.24 5.58 11.84
CA VAL A 503 -17.40 6.41 11.46
C VAL A 503 -17.83 6.17 10.02
N PHE A 504 -16.89 5.86 9.12
CA PHE A 504 -17.21 5.50 7.74
C PHE A 504 -17.77 4.09 7.65
N ALA A 505 -17.17 3.10 8.32
CA ALA A 505 -17.75 1.75 8.44
C ALA A 505 -19.19 1.77 8.97
N ASP A 506 -19.47 2.56 10.01
CA ASP A 506 -20.82 2.70 10.59
C ASP A 506 -21.80 3.30 9.54
N VAL A 507 -21.37 4.30 8.76
CA VAL A 507 -22.18 4.89 7.67
C VAL A 507 -22.37 3.91 6.51
N TYR A 508 -21.35 3.11 6.21
CA TYR A 508 -21.35 2.08 5.19
C TYR A 508 -22.39 1.00 5.53
N ALA A 509 -22.33 0.46 6.74
CA ALA A 509 -23.28 -0.53 7.26
C ALA A 509 -24.72 0.03 7.36
N ASP A 510 -24.89 1.34 7.53
CA ASP A 510 -26.18 2.02 7.48
C ASP A 510 -26.77 2.11 6.05
N GLY A 511 -26.07 1.64 5.01
CA GLY A 511 -26.49 1.72 3.61
C GLY A 511 -26.49 3.15 3.05
N ARG A 512 -25.65 4.04 3.61
CA ARG A 512 -25.56 5.45 3.23
C ARG A 512 -24.38 5.75 2.29
N VAL A 513 -24.00 4.76 1.49
CA VAL A 513 -22.89 4.83 0.54
C VAL A 513 -23.37 4.35 -0.82
N SER A 514 -22.92 5.01 -1.88
CA SER A 514 -23.13 4.62 -3.27
C SER A 514 -21.78 4.30 -3.91
N GLU A 515 -21.69 3.17 -4.60
CA GLU A 515 -20.47 2.70 -5.26
C GLU A 515 -20.69 2.61 -6.77
N PRO A 516 -20.49 3.70 -7.53
CA PRO A 516 -20.71 3.71 -8.97
C PRO A 516 -19.70 2.88 -9.79
N GLY A 517 -18.70 2.25 -9.15
CA GLY A 517 -17.74 1.36 -9.82
C GLY A 517 -16.59 2.06 -10.56
N THR A 518 -16.52 3.40 -10.58
CA THR A 518 -15.44 4.13 -11.27
C THR A 518 -14.10 3.99 -10.54
N ILE A 519 -13.04 3.59 -11.25
CA ILE A 519 -11.73 3.28 -10.64
C ILE A 519 -10.88 4.54 -10.41
N ASP A 520 -10.18 4.60 -9.27
CA ASP A 520 -9.42 5.77 -8.79
C ASP A 520 -8.36 6.29 -9.77
N TYR A 521 -7.54 5.41 -10.33
CA TYR A 521 -6.52 5.81 -11.30
C TYR A 521 -7.12 6.27 -12.63
N GLU A 522 -8.24 5.68 -13.07
CA GLU A 522 -8.94 6.08 -14.31
C GLU A 522 -9.54 7.48 -14.14
N MET A 523 -10.25 7.72 -13.04
CA MET A 523 -10.78 9.06 -12.71
C MET A 523 -9.69 10.12 -12.69
N PHE A 524 -8.50 9.76 -12.18
CA PHE A 524 -7.38 10.68 -12.15
C PHE A 524 -6.83 10.94 -13.55
N ILE A 525 -6.63 9.91 -14.38
CA ILE A 525 -6.20 10.05 -15.79
C ILE A 525 -7.20 10.91 -16.56
N ASP A 526 -8.49 10.62 -16.47
CA ASP A 526 -9.55 11.37 -17.14
C ASP A 526 -9.47 12.85 -16.76
N TYR A 527 -9.41 13.13 -15.45
CA TYR A 527 -9.34 14.51 -14.96
C TYR A 527 -8.09 15.26 -15.41
N ILE A 528 -6.89 14.67 -15.30
CA ILE A 528 -5.66 15.36 -15.69
C ILE A 528 -5.56 15.52 -17.21
N SER A 529 -6.10 14.58 -17.98
CA SER A 529 -6.13 14.65 -19.44
C SER A 529 -6.97 15.82 -19.95
N GLU A 530 -8.08 16.15 -19.27
CA GLU A 530 -8.90 17.33 -19.58
C GLU A 530 -8.16 18.65 -19.30
N LEU A 531 -7.21 18.65 -18.36
CA LEU A 531 -6.42 19.83 -18.01
C LEU A 531 -5.26 20.07 -18.97
N GLU A 532 -4.76 19.03 -19.64
CA GLU A 532 -3.57 18.96 -20.52
C GLU A 532 -2.25 19.34 -19.82
N VAL A 533 -2.22 20.45 -19.06
CA VAL A 533 -1.07 20.95 -18.31
C VAL A 533 -1.49 21.26 -16.88
N ILE A 534 -0.82 20.65 -15.90
CA ILE A 534 -1.10 20.84 -14.47
C ILE A 534 0.08 21.46 -13.72
N SER A 535 -0.23 22.37 -12.79
CA SER A 535 0.75 23.01 -11.91
C SER A 535 0.16 23.25 -10.50
N PRO A 536 -0.32 22.21 -9.80
CA PRO A 536 -0.99 22.37 -8.52
C PRO A 536 -0.04 22.91 -7.44
N MET A 537 -0.58 23.80 -6.60
CA MET A 537 0.15 24.43 -5.49
C MET A 537 -0.48 24.01 -4.16
N LEU A 538 0.20 24.31 -3.06
CA LEU A 538 -0.40 24.22 -1.72
C LEU A 538 -1.40 25.37 -1.54
N GLU A 539 -2.61 25.04 -1.10
CA GLU A 539 -3.74 25.98 -1.03
C GLU A 539 -4.23 26.20 0.41
N ASN A 540 -3.59 25.57 1.39
CA ASN A 540 -4.00 25.57 2.78
C ASN A 540 -5.39 24.92 2.94
N ARG A 541 -5.60 23.76 2.32
CA ARG A 541 -6.77 22.91 2.57
C ARG A 541 -6.69 22.27 3.96
N ILE A 542 -5.49 22.00 4.48
CA ILE A 542 -5.27 21.32 5.76
C ILE A 542 -4.32 22.11 6.66
N ASN A 543 -4.80 22.59 7.82
CA ASN A 543 -4.11 23.64 8.57
C ASN A 543 -3.89 23.32 10.05
N PRO A 544 -2.76 22.69 10.41
CA PRO A 544 -2.32 22.68 11.80
C PRO A 544 -1.96 24.09 12.30
N THR A 545 -2.32 24.42 13.53
CA THR A 545 -2.09 25.75 14.13
C THR A 545 -0.63 25.97 14.56
N ILE A 546 0.03 26.95 13.97
CA ILE A 546 1.38 27.38 14.39
C ILE A 546 1.35 28.45 15.50
N PRO A 547 2.41 28.56 16.33
CA PRO A 547 2.43 29.53 17.44
C PRO A 547 2.73 30.98 17.01
N PHE A 548 3.07 31.21 15.74
CA PHE A 548 3.58 32.50 15.26
C PHE A 548 2.44 33.49 14.99
N LYS A 549 2.44 34.62 15.71
CA LYS A 549 1.42 35.67 15.60
C LYS A 549 1.61 36.61 14.42
N ASP A 550 2.82 36.63 13.86
CA ASP A 550 3.24 37.46 12.74
C ASP A 550 3.17 36.74 11.39
N ILE A 551 2.55 35.55 11.35
CA ILE A 551 2.23 34.83 10.12
C ILE A 551 0.70 34.61 10.08
N ASN A 552 0.03 35.08 9.04
CA ASN A 552 -1.38 34.85 8.80
C ASN A 552 -1.59 33.69 7.83
N MET A 553 -2.67 32.91 7.99
CA MET A 553 -3.03 31.82 7.08
C MET A 553 -3.25 32.27 5.62
N LYS A 554 -3.53 33.56 5.40
CA LYS A 554 -3.68 34.16 4.07
C LYS A 554 -2.37 34.62 3.45
N ASP A 555 -1.28 34.65 4.22
CA ASP A 555 0.02 35.06 3.73
C ASP A 555 0.62 33.94 2.89
N TRP A 556 1.34 34.29 1.82
CA TRP A 556 1.89 33.32 0.87
C TRP A 556 2.92 32.39 1.51
N GLU A 557 3.57 32.82 2.57
CA GLU A 557 4.57 32.05 3.30
C GLU A 557 3.99 31.04 4.27
N TYR A 558 2.72 31.16 4.66
CA TYR A 558 2.09 30.30 5.66
C TYR A 558 2.24 28.79 5.39
N PRO A 559 1.93 28.25 4.19
CA PRO A 559 2.03 26.81 3.96
C PRO A 559 3.44 26.28 4.22
N TYR A 560 4.46 27.05 3.81
CA TYR A 560 5.86 26.66 3.92
C TYR A 560 6.42 26.82 5.34
N VAL A 561 6.03 27.87 6.05
CA VAL A 561 6.42 28.08 7.45
C VAL A 561 5.82 26.99 8.33
N LYS A 562 4.54 26.67 8.12
CA LYS A 562 3.81 25.60 8.82
C LYS A 562 4.47 24.25 8.59
N ASP A 563 4.76 23.91 7.33
CA ASP A 563 5.43 22.67 6.95
C ASP A 563 6.78 22.50 7.68
N LEU A 564 7.68 23.47 7.55
CA LEU A 564 9.01 23.37 8.18
C LEU A 564 8.98 23.47 9.71
N TYR A 565 7.98 24.11 10.30
CA TYR A 565 7.80 24.13 11.75
C TYR A 565 7.48 22.74 12.29
N TYR A 566 6.54 22.03 11.67
CA TYR A 566 6.15 20.70 12.13
C TYR A 566 7.17 19.61 11.80
N ARG A 567 8.01 19.82 10.78
CA ARG A 567 9.23 19.01 10.55
C ARG A 567 10.37 19.32 11.54
N GLY A 568 10.22 20.32 12.42
CA GLY A 568 11.27 20.75 13.34
C GLY A 568 12.48 21.42 12.67
N ILE A 569 12.39 21.74 11.37
CA ILE A 569 13.47 22.30 10.56
C ILE A 569 13.62 23.80 10.85
N MET A 570 12.51 24.56 10.84
CA MET A 570 12.50 25.99 11.14
C MET A 570 11.67 26.32 12.38
N ASN A 571 12.29 27.04 13.31
CA ASN A 571 11.64 27.59 14.50
C ASN A 571 11.51 29.11 14.40
N GLY A 572 10.66 29.70 15.25
CA GLY A 572 10.53 31.14 15.40
C GLY A 572 11.82 31.79 15.91
N THR A 573 11.93 33.10 15.70
CA THR A 573 12.98 33.91 16.34
C THR A 573 12.72 34.09 17.83
N GLU A 574 11.44 34.06 18.21
CA GLU A 574 10.94 34.01 19.58
C GLU A 574 9.84 32.93 19.67
N LEU A 575 9.31 32.68 20.87
CA LEU A 575 8.30 31.64 21.11
C LEU A 575 7.04 31.78 20.22
N ASP A 576 6.61 33.01 19.96
CA ASP A 576 5.38 33.34 19.22
C ASP A 576 5.62 34.24 17.99
N THR A 577 6.87 34.35 17.54
CA THR A 577 7.26 35.25 16.43
C THR A 577 8.19 34.54 15.46
N PHE A 578 7.83 34.49 14.17
CA PHE A 578 8.64 33.89 13.11
C PHE A 578 9.64 34.86 12.48
N SER A 579 9.31 36.14 12.38
CA SER A 579 10.06 37.20 11.67
C SER A 579 10.25 36.92 10.16
N PRO A 580 9.18 36.89 9.34
CA PRO A 580 9.23 36.48 7.94
C PRO A 580 10.16 37.35 7.07
N ASP A 581 10.18 38.66 7.31
CA ASP A 581 10.97 39.64 6.55
C ASP A 581 12.43 39.75 6.99
N GLN A 582 12.82 39.10 8.10
CA GLN A 582 14.19 39.17 8.58
C GLN A 582 15.13 38.43 7.62
N ASN A 583 16.23 39.07 7.25
CA ASN A 583 17.29 38.44 6.45
C ASN A 583 17.94 37.28 7.21
N LEU A 584 18.17 36.18 6.51
CA LEU A 584 18.84 35.01 7.04
C LEU A 584 20.35 35.22 7.03
N THR A 585 21.02 34.93 8.15
CA THR A 585 22.49 34.89 8.20
C THR A 585 23.03 33.56 7.70
N ARG A 586 24.30 33.52 7.29
CA ARG A 586 24.96 32.30 6.80
C ARG A 586 24.92 31.17 7.81
N TRP A 587 25.17 31.43 9.10
CA TRP A 587 25.09 30.37 10.11
C TRP A 587 23.65 29.86 10.29
N GLN A 588 22.64 30.73 10.22
CA GLN A 588 21.24 30.30 10.33
C GLN A 588 20.81 29.42 9.15
N ALA A 589 21.27 29.72 7.93
CA ALA A 589 21.01 28.86 6.77
C ALA A 589 21.59 27.45 6.95
N VAL A 590 22.80 27.37 7.53
CA VAL A 590 23.44 26.07 7.84
C VAL A 590 22.68 25.33 8.94
N THR A 591 22.30 26.00 10.03
CA THR A 591 21.49 25.37 11.09
C THR A 591 20.16 24.80 10.56
N ILE A 592 19.52 25.46 9.60
CA ILE A 592 18.29 24.94 8.98
C ILE A 592 18.62 23.69 8.15
N LEU A 593 19.69 23.76 7.37
CA LEU A 593 20.13 22.64 6.53
C LEU A 593 20.48 21.40 7.36
N THR A 594 21.23 21.55 8.45
CA THR A 594 21.66 20.43 9.30
C THR A 594 20.53 19.75 10.06
N ARG A 595 19.32 20.32 10.04
CA ARG A 595 18.12 19.73 10.63
C ARG A 595 17.32 18.88 9.65
N ILE A 596 17.64 18.93 8.36
CA ILE A 596 17.01 18.07 7.36
C ILE A 596 17.49 16.64 7.65
N PRO A 597 16.58 15.69 7.94
CA PRO A 597 16.95 14.31 8.23
C PRO A 597 17.74 13.68 7.08
N GLY A 598 18.74 12.85 7.42
CA GLY A 598 19.52 12.08 6.45
C GLY A 598 20.65 12.86 5.74
N LEU A 599 20.74 14.19 5.87
CA LEU A 599 21.80 14.96 5.20
C LEU A 599 23.18 14.85 5.85
N ILE A 600 23.21 14.62 7.16
CA ILE A 600 24.45 14.46 7.92
C ILE A 600 24.39 13.08 8.55
N ASP A 601 25.30 12.20 8.11
CA ASP A 601 25.47 10.87 8.68
C ASP A 601 25.84 10.98 10.17
N GLU A 602 25.05 10.33 11.03
CA GLU A 602 25.26 10.31 12.48
C GLU A 602 26.57 9.62 12.88
N GLU A 603 27.09 8.74 12.03
CA GLU A 603 28.38 8.05 12.24
C GLU A 603 29.58 8.83 11.67
N MET A 604 29.33 9.97 11.01
CA MET A 604 30.38 10.77 10.39
C MET A 604 31.36 11.30 11.43
N VAL A 605 32.66 11.09 11.17
CA VAL A 605 33.72 11.72 11.97
C VAL A 605 33.80 13.19 11.56
N ILE A 606 33.25 14.07 12.40
CA ILE A 606 33.25 15.52 12.16
C ILE A 606 34.64 16.08 12.53
N GLU A 607 35.44 16.41 11.50
CA GLU A 607 36.67 17.19 11.67
C GLU A 607 36.37 18.70 11.72
N ASP A 608 37.18 19.45 12.47
CA ASP A 608 37.07 20.91 12.53
C ASP A 608 37.29 21.51 11.13
N SER A 609 36.30 22.25 10.64
CA SER A 609 36.43 23.08 9.45
C SER A 609 37.59 24.10 9.61
N PRO A 610 38.20 24.58 8.51
CA PRO A 610 39.30 25.56 8.58
C PRO A 610 38.85 26.98 8.99
N PHE A 611 37.58 27.18 9.34
CA PHE A 611 36.99 28.49 9.61
C PHE A 611 37.38 29.03 10.98
N THR A 612 38.14 30.11 10.97
CA THR A 612 38.71 30.72 12.19
C THR A 612 37.79 31.75 12.85
N ASP A 613 36.71 32.15 12.20
CA ASP A 613 35.79 33.23 12.58
C ASP A 613 34.43 32.74 13.10
N ILE A 614 34.35 31.49 13.56
CA ILE A 614 33.13 30.92 14.15
C ILE A 614 33.24 30.71 15.66
N SER A 615 34.42 30.88 16.24
CA SER A 615 34.71 30.58 17.66
C SER A 615 33.94 31.44 18.67
N HIS A 616 33.36 32.57 18.23
CA HIS A 616 32.49 33.40 19.07
C HIS A 616 31.03 32.91 19.11
N LEU A 617 30.66 31.93 18.28
CA LEU A 617 29.32 31.34 18.28
C LEU A 617 29.17 30.33 19.43
N PRO A 618 27.95 30.07 19.91
CA PRO A 618 27.66 28.89 20.74
C PRO A 618 28.21 27.60 20.13
N GLN A 619 28.72 26.69 20.96
CA GLN A 619 29.38 25.45 20.51
C GLN A 619 28.53 24.65 19.53
N VAL A 620 27.24 24.46 19.83
CA VAL A 620 26.31 23.74 18.93
C VAL A 620 26.29 24.29 17.50
N ARG A 621 26.44 25.61 17.32
CA ARG A 621 26.47 26.22 15.97
C ARG A 621 27.81 26.05 15.29
N GLN A 622 28.89 25.96 16.06
CA GLN A 622 30.21 25.62 15.52
C GLN A 622 30.17 24.18 15.02
N ASP A 623 29.61 23.26 15.82
CA ASP A 623 29.46 21.84 15.48
C ASP A 623 28.61 21.66 14.21
N GLU A 624 27.47 22.36 14.09
CA GLU A 624 26.64 22.36 12.87
C GLU A 624 27.42 22.83 11.61
N ILE A 625 28.24 23.88 11.74
CA ILE A 625 29.07 24.39 10.64
C ILE A 625 30.17 23.39 10.28
N HIS A 626 30.80 22.77 11.28
CA HIS A 626 31.82 21.74 11.06
C HIS A 626 31.22 20.51 10.35
N ALA A 627 30.06 20.04 10.80
CA ALA A 627 29.36 18.91 10.22
C ALA A 627 28.95 19.17 8.77
N ALA A 628 28.31 20.31 8.49
CA ALA A 628 27.93 20.68 7.13
C ALA A 628 29.15 20.83 6.20
N TYR A 629 30.30 21.29 6.72
CA TYR A 629 31.53 21.40 5.94
C TYR A 629 32.14 20.02 5.65
N ALA A 630 32.21 19.15 6.65
CA ALA A 630 32.73 17.78 6.52
C ALA A 630 31.89 16.96 5.52
N ALA A 631 30.56 17.16 5.53
CA ALA A 631 29.63 16.57 4.57
C ALA A 631 29.72 17.17 3.15
N GLY A 632 30.56 18.20 2.93
CA GLY A 632 30.70 18.85 1.62
C GLY A 632 29.55 19.79 1.24
N LEU A 633 28.60 20.02 2.15
CA LEU A 633 27.37 20.80 1.88
C LEU A 633 27.63 22.31 1.85
N ILE A 634 28.69 22.79 2.54
CA ILE A 634 29.02 24.22 2.62
C ILE A 634 30.46 24.53 2.25
N GLN A 635 30.68 25.77 1.81
CA GLN A 635 32.01 26.35 1.61
C GLN A 635 32.15 27.70 2.33
N GLY A 636 33.40 28.04 2.67
CA GLY A 636 33.75 29.32 3.28
C GLY A 636 33.67 30.48 2.29
N ALA A 637 33.53 31.70 2.82
CA ALA A 637 33.72 32.93 2.04
C ALA A 637 35.20 33.11 1.61
N SER A 638 36.12 32.47 2.33
CA SER A 638 37.50 32.22 1.92
C SER A 638 37.96 30.87 2.49
N ALA A 639 39.19 30.46 2.18
CA ALA A 639 39.77 29.23 2.71
C ALA A 639 39.79 29.13 4.25
N THR A 640 39.69 30.24 4.98
CA THR A 640 39.76 30.26 6.46
C THR A 640 38.67 31.08 7.13
N LYS A 641 37.69 31.58 6.37
CA LYS A 641 36.59 32.42 6.87
C LYS A 641 35.24 31.95 6.37
N PHE A 642 34.29 31.78 7.28
CA PHE A 642 32.91 31.45 6.97
C PHE A 642 32.00 32.69 6.89
N ASN A 643 32.33 33.77 7.60
CA ASN A 643 31.51 34.98 7.79
C ASN A 643 30.11 34.67 8.37
N PRO A 644 29.99 34.07 9.56
CA PRO A 644 28.71 33.51 10.05
C PRO A 644 27.58 34.54 10.14
N ASN A 645 27.87 35.76 10.57
CA ASN A 645 26.87 36.81 10.78
C ASN A 645 26.51 37.59 9.50
N ALA A 646 27.15 37.31 8.36
CA ALA A 646 26.78 37.94 7.10
C ALA A 646 25.43 37.39 6.63
N ASN A 647 24.59 38.25 6.05
CA ASN A 647 23.35 37.80 5.41
C ASN A 647 23.69 36.95 4.17
N ILE A 648 22.94 35.88 3.96
CA ILE A 648 23.07 35.06 2.76
C ILE A 648 22.28 35.68 1.61
N SER A 649 22.93 35.86 0.46
CA SER A 649 22.24 36.31 -0.76
C SER A 649 21.55 35.14 -1.45
N ARG A 650 20.50 35.41 -2.23
CA ARG A 650 19.71 34.40 -2.95
C ARG A 650 20.57 33.47 -3.81
N LYS A 651 21.60 33.98 -4.50
CA LYS A 651 22.53 33.12 -5.27
C LYS A 651 23.35 32.16 -4.42
N HIS A 652 23.80 32.59 -3.23
CA HIS A 652 24.58 31.73 -2.34
C HIS A 652 23.68 30.73 -1.62
N PHE A 653 22.41 31.08 -1.42
CA PHE A 653 21.40 30.16 -0.94
C PHE A 653 21.03 29.11 -2.00
N ALA A 654 20.97 29.50 -3.28
CA ALA A 654 20.82 28.55 -4.39
C ALA A 654 21.97 27.55 -4.44
N LEU A 655 23.22 28.03 -4.37
CA LEU A 655 24.41 27.16 -4.29
C LEU A 655 24.35 26.20 -3.10
N LEU A 656 23.80 26.62 -1.95
CA LEU A 656 23.64 25.76 -0.78
C LEU A 656 22.69 24.60 -1.07
N ILE A 657 21.52 24.87 -1.64
CA ILE A 657 20.53 23.85 -1.98
C ILE A 657 21.06 22.94 -3.10
N ASN A 658 21.70 23.50 -4.13
CA ASN A 658 22.23 22.74 -5.26
C ASN A 658 23.27 21.70 -4.84
N ARG A 659 24.19 22.05 -3.95
CA ARG A 659 25.18 21.08 -3.43
C ARG A 659 24.53 19.93 -2.68
N VAL A 660 23.44 20.21 -1.96
CA VAL A 660 22.70 19.16 -1.26
C VAL A 660 22.00 18.26 -2.26
N PHE A 661 21.38 18.85 -3.28
CA PHE A 661 20.73 18.13 -4.36
C PHE A 661 21.72 17.20 -5.09
N GLU A 662 22.87 17.72 -5.51
CA GLU A 662 23.92 16.96 -6.21
C GLU A 662 24.52 15.85 -5.34
N ASN A 663 24.67 16.11 -4.04
CA ASN A 663 25.22 15.12 -3.11
C ASN A 663 24.30 13.89 -2.98
N ILE A 664 22.98 14.09 -3.04
CA ILE A 664 21.97 13.03 -2.86
C ILE A 664 21.61 12.37 -4.18
N ASN A 665 21.39 13.17 -5.22
CA ASN A 665 20.79 12.75 -6.48
C ASN A 665 21.81 12.63 -7.62
N GLY A 666 23.05 13.07 -7.42
CA GLY A 666 24.08 13.16 -8.46
C GLY A 666 23.99 14.46 -9.27
N ASP A 667 24.92 14.63 -10.20
CA ASP A 667 24.97 15.80 -11.10
C ASP A 667 23.82 15.73 -12.12
N PHE A 668 23.15 16.86 -12.36
CA PHE A 668 22.07 16.99 -13.35
C PHE A 668 22.47 17.98 -14.45
N GLU A 669 22.35 17.56 -15.71
CA GLU A 669 22.46 18.46 -16.85
C GLU A 669 21.07 18.96 -17.28
N TYR A 670 20.96 20.27 -17.44
CA TYR A 670 19.74 20.92 -17.94
C TYR A 670 19.96 21.39 -19.38
N ASP A 671 18.98 21.15 -20.24
CA ASP A 671 19.05 21.52 -21.67
C ASP A 671 19.19 23.04 -21.87
N GLU A 672 18.57 23.84 -21.00
CA GLU A 672 18.63 25.29 -21.05
C GLU A 672 18.84 25.91 -19.67
N ASN A 673 19.35 27.15 -19.65
CA ASN A 673 19.45 27.91 -18.41
C ASN A 673 18.09 28.48 -18.01
N ALA A 674 17.87 28.68 -16.70
CA ALA A 674 16.66 29.36 -16.22
C ALA A 674 16.48 30.73 -16.92
N PRO A 675 15.26 31.05 -17.39
CA PRO A 675 14.98 32.21 -18.25
C PRO A 675 14.88 33.54 -17.46
N TYR A 676 15.72 33.72 -16.44
CA TYR A 676 15.77 34.95 -15.64
C TYR A 676 16.58 36.05 -16.32
N LYS A 677 16.07 37.29 -16.28
CA LYS A 677 16.68 38.44 -16.98
C LYS A 677 17.96 38.97 -16.34
N ASP A 678 18.24 38.63 -15.08
CA ASP A 678 19.31 39.21 -14.26
C ASP A 678 20.39 38.20 -13.82
N THR A 679 20.46 37.04 -14.47
CA THR A 679 21.43 35.97 -14.16
C THR A 679 22.65 35.94 -15.08
N ALA A 680 22.69 36.75 -16.15
CA ALA A 680 23.78 36.76 -17.14
C ALA A 680 25.20 37.07 -16.61
N LYS A 681 25.35 37.49 -15.34
CA LYS A 681 26.64 37.76 -14.68
C LYS A 681 27.02 36.73 -13.62
N LEU A 682 26.22 35.68 -13.46
CA LEU A 682 26.53 34.58 -12.55
C LEU A 682 27.73 33.78 -13.08
N THR A 683 28.47 33.14 -12.17
CA THR A 683 29.42 32.08 -12.56
C THR A 683 28.66 30.88 -13.12
N ALA A 684 29.36 29.92 -13.73
CA ALA A 684 28.73 28.69 -14.23
C ALA A 684 28.01 27.92 -13.10
N GLU A 685 28.69 27.69 -11.97
CA GLU A 685 28.13 27.03 -10.77
C GLU A 685 26.92 27.81 -10.20
N GLU A 686 26.99 29.15 -10.18
CA GLU A 686 25.86 29.97 -9.72
C GLU A 686 24.67 29.91 -10.69
N GLN A 687 24.93 29.82 -11.99
CA GLN A 687 23.90 29.71 -13.01
C GLN A 687 23.21 28.35 -12.94
N GLU A 688 23.99 27.27 -12.81
CA GLU A 688 23.52 25.90 -12.63
C GLU A 688 22.61 25.79 -11.40
N ALA A 689 23.06 26.30 -10.24
CA ALA A 689 22.25 26.27 -9.03
C ALA A 689 20.93 27.05 -9.16
N VAL A 690 20.91 28.17 -9.88
CA VAL A 690 19.67 28.92 -10.15
C VAL A 690 18.78 28.16 -11.14
N THR A 691 19.38 27.46 -12.10
CA THR A 691 18.67 26.63 -13.07
C THR A 691 18.00 25.43 -12.40
N MET A 692 18.70 24.71 -11.51
CA MET A 692 18.11 23.62 -10.71
C MET A 692 16.88 24.09 -9.93
N LEU A 693 16.98 25.20 -9.19
CA LEU A 693 15.84 25.71 -8.43
C LEU A 693 14.64 26.09 -9.31
N TYR A 694 14.87 26.47 -10.56
CA TYR A 694 13.82 26.81 -11.52
C TYR A 694 13.12 25.56 -12.05
N TYR A 695 13.87 24.57 -12.55
CA TYR A 695 13.31 23.34 -13.12
C TYR A 695 12.57 22.49 -12.09
N HIS A 696 12.99 22.54 -10.84
CA HIS A 696 12.31 21.85 -9.74
C HIS A 696 11.22 22.71 -9.07
N SER A 697 10.89 23.87 -9.63
CA SER A 697 9.86 24.79 -9.13
C SER A 697 10.06 25.27 -7.67
N ILE A 698 11.30 25.19 -7.17
CA ILE A 698 11.67 25.62 -5.82
C ILE A 698 11.74 27.16 -5.73
N ALA A 699 12.12 27.83 -6.82
CA ALA A 699 12.18 29.29 -6.91
C ALA A 699 11.54 29.82 -8.20
N THR A 700 10.59 30.76 -8.07
CA THR A 700 9.82 31.34 -9.19
C THR A 700 10.19 32.80 -9.54
N GLY A 701 11.23 33.36 -8.92
CA GLY A 701 11.72 34.72 -9.18
C GLY A 701 10.67 35.84 -8.94
N TYR A 702 10.98 37.04 -9.42
CA TYR A 702 10.20 38.27 -9.29
C TYR A 702 10.11 39.00 -10.64
N ASN A 703 8.94 38.95 -11.28
CA ASN A 703 8.70 39.60 -12.59
C ASN A 703 9.75 39.19 -13.66
N GLY A 704 10.13 37.91 -13.68
CA GLY A 704 11.15 37.35 -14.57
C GLY A 704 12.60 37.61 -14.14
N ASN A 705 12.86 37.96 -12.88
CA ASN A 705 14.21 38.14 -12.32
C ASN A 705 14.43 37.20 -11.11
N PHE A 706 15.62 36.62 -10.96
CA PHE A 706 15.98 35.84 -9.79
C PHE A 706 16.41 36.71 -8.59
N MET A 707 16.92 37.92 -8.84
CA MET A 707 17.49 38.84 -7.85
C MET A 707 18.69 38.26 -7.06
N PRO A 708 19.78 37.83 -7.73
CA PRO A 708 20.84 37.03 -7.11
C PRO A 708 21.57 37.70 -5.94
N SER A 709 21.66 39.04 -5.94
CA SER A 709 22.33 39.82 -4.88
C SER A 709 21.42 40.23 -3.73
N LYS A 710 20.10 40.04 -3.83
CA LYS A 710 19.18 40.30 -2.72
C LYS A 710 19.43 39.28 -1.61
N ASN A 711 19.36 39.71 -0.34
CA ASN A 711 19.43 38.79 0.79
C ASN A 711 18.16 37.94 0.85
N ALA A 712 18.31 36.65 1.15
CA ALA A 712 17.18 35.76 1.38
C ALA A 712 16.54 36.09 2.74
N THR A 713 15.23 36.27 2.75
CA THR A 713 14.46 36.41 3.99
C THR A 713 14.15 35.04 4.58
N ARG A 714 13.68 35.01 5.84
CA ARG A 714 13.24 33.77 6.49
C ARG A 714 12.03 33.14 5.79
N ALA A 715 11.08 33.96 5.30
CA ALA A 715 9.95 33.47 4.51
C ALA A 715 10.40 32.88 3.16
N GLU A 716 11.31 33.54 2.45
CA GLU A 716 11.88 33.01 1.20
C GLU A 716 12.63 31.69 1.43
N ALA A 717 13.42 31.61 2.50
CA ALA A 717 14.12 30.38 2.89
C ALA A 717 13.14 29.26 3.26
N ALA A 718 12.05 29.57 3.98
CA ALA A 718 11.04 28.59 4.35
C ALA A 718 10.39 27.97 3.11
N LYS A 719 10.01 28.80 2.13
CA LYS A 719 9.49 28.31 0.85
C LYS A 719 10.48 27.40 0.13
N MET A 720 11.72 27.87 -0.05
CA MET A 720 12.70 27.11 -0.81
C MET A 720 13.07 25.78 -0.13
N PHE A 721 13.23 25.75 1.19
CA PHE A 721 13.48 24.49 1.90
C PHE A 721 12.27 23.56 1.87
N SER A 722 11.05 24.07 2.12
CA SER A 722 9.82 23.26 2.09
C SER A 722 9.63 22.58 0.74
N LEU A 723 9.80 23.31 -0.36
CA LEU A 723 9.71 22.76 -1.72
C LEU A 723 10.90 21.86 -2.10
N PHE A 724 12.03 22.00 -1.41
CA PHE A 724 13.21 21.17 -1.64
C PHE A 724 13.16 19.82 -0.91
N MET A 725 12.43 19.74 0.22
CA MET A 725 12.35 18.54 1.05
C MET A 725 12.04 17.22 0.30
N PRO A 726 11.16 17.20 -0.72
CA PRO A 726 10.89 15.95 -1.43
C PRO A 726 12.11 15.38 -2.16
N TYR A 727 13.12 16.21 -2.47
CA TYR A 727 14.35 15.81 -3.15
C TYR A 727 15.47 15.37 -2.19
N THR A 728 15.21 15.36 -0.88
CA THR A 728 16.18 14.93 0.14
C THR A 728 15.84 13.59 0.78
N ALA A 729 14.71 12.99 0.42
CA ALA A 729 14.21 11.77 1.03
C ALA A 729 14.60 10.55 0.19
N GLN A 730 15.40 9.65 0.76
CA GLN A 730 15.57 8.28 0.27
C GLN A 730 14.70 7.33 1.09
#